data_AF-A0A5D2KMH4-F1
#
_entry.id   AF-A0A5D2KMH4-F1
#
_cell.length_a   1.000
_cell.length_b   1.000
_cell.length_c   1.000
_cell.angle_alpha   90.00
_cell.angle_beta   90.00
_cell.angle_gamma   90.00
#
_symmetry.space_group_name_H-M   'P 1'
#
loop_
_entity.id
_entity.type
_entity.pdbx_description
1 polymer ?
#
loop_
_entity_poly.entity_id
_entity_poly.type
_entity_poly.pdbx_seq_one_letter_code
_entity_poly.pdbx_strand_id
1 'polypeptide(L)'
;MELQHFSHKHPLVFIEKQNHESEKAYCSGCGELVSGSSFRCVECRYYLEKLCAEAPSEINHPFHCNHSLKLQVSPPFRNICDFCDKGLDKFVYHCSCDLNLHIKCALLSKSIAEKGFGKLDDIPHKEALVSIENFSEELKGAKCFACWQRLLDFAYLDLGHGIFLHKKCVDLPTEINHFLHSQHSLILQFNSKPLPCQMCKKTQLKGFVYRCSPCEVALHITCAELPTKINHLCHRNHPLFLKFDPESLPCQICQNTQDEGLVYCCSICTFKLHVDCASPPPIIKGEIHEHPFTLFWKQLPFICDACGTTGNFASYTCSKCSLTIHGNCISLPPIIKFPRHRHPLSHTFILGQYEMKTLICEACPEKVNAQHGVYCCSDCNYVVHADCAQEYSWFSFYELEDMDEDLNEKSAFAVIKVSKLGEDIVIASEIKHLNHQHNLVLSNDSEGHKVCDGCMLSISTLFYCCSQCEFFLHKSCAEAPKKKKLWFHRHQSPLTLTSNHIFRCPRCFYWFNASFAYKCNICKSYRCLACALISDTPTFQGHKHRLYRYDKYEGQCNGCGDQLHAAYVCKDCKFAVHNRCLRLPSKILHEYDEHPLILTYHEDNLYSEYTYCDICEETRNPNHWFYHCAICNTSAHRECVVKRHSYMKLGGSYRMRSHPHQLTFTKKISACHVCHQPCLDLSLECLKNGCDYIVHLECITWQSFNYSFIQREDEGIS
;
A
#
# COMPACT_ATOMS: atom_id res chain seq x y z
N MET A 1 25.01 57.76 -24.69
CA MET A 1 25.89 56.56 -24.66
C MET A 1 25.24 55.51 -25.54
N GLU A 2 25.98 54.96 -26.50
CA GLU A 2 25.50 53.91 -27.43
C GLU A 2 26.16 52.58 -27.08
N LEU A 3 25.36 51.51 -27.03
CA LEU A 3 25.80 50.16 -26.67
C LEU A 3 25.51 49.19 -27.83
N GLN A 4 26.54 48.53 -28.34
CA GLN A 4 26.38 47.39 -29.24
C GLN A 4 26.23 46.12 -28.40
N HIS A 5 25.00 45.61 -28.26
CA HIS A 5 24.70 44.45 -27.42
C HIS A 5 24.64 43.14 -28.24
N PHE A 6 25.20 42.04 -27.73
CA PHE A 6 25.32 40.77 -28.48
C PHE A 6 23.97 40.16 -28.93
N SER A 7 22.89 40.50 -28.25
CA SER A 7 21.53 40.01 -28.57
C SER A 7 20.80 40.81 -29.65
N HIS A 8 21.37 41.92 -30.11
CA HIS A 8 20.69 42.82 -31.06
C HIS A 8 21.66 43.46 -32.06
N LYS A 9 21.23 43.62 -33.31
CA LYS A 9 22.10 44.09 -34.40
C LYS A 9 22.32 45.60 -34.40
N HIS A 10 21.32 46.38 -33.98
CA HIS A 10 21.40 47.84 -33.99
C HIS A 10 21.98 48.37 -32.67
N PRO A 11 22.69 49.52 -32.69
CA PRO A 11 23.14 50.20 -31.48
C PRO A 11 21.96 50.60 -30.58
N LEU A 12 22.12 50.39 -29.28
CA LEU A 12 21.11 50.78 -28.28
C LEU A 12 21.51 52.09 -27.60
N VAL A 13 20.57 53.02 -27.50
CA VAL A 13 20.77 54.32 -26.86
C VAL A 13 20.29 54.25 -25.41
N PHE A 14 21.10 54.74 -24.47
CA PHE A 14 20.74 54.83 -23.06
C PHE A 14 19.66 55.89 -22.79
N ILE A 15 18.66 55.53 -21.99
CA ILE A 15 17.53 56.35 -21.54
C ILE A 15 17.48 56.31 -20.02
N GLU A 16 17.60 57.47 -19.38
CA GLU A 16 17.68 57.58 -17.92
C GLU A 16 16.32 57.46 -17.22
N LYS A 17 15.25 58.04 -17.80
CA LYS A 17 13.85 57.91 -17.36
C LYS A 17 12.92 57.87 -18.57
N GLN A 18 11.90 57.00 -18.53
CA GLN A 18 10.87 56.97 -19.58
C GLN A 18 9.87 58.12 -19.37
N ASN A 19 9.53 58.84 -20.43
CA ASN A 19 8.47 59.85 -20.40
C ASN A 19 7.12 59.14 -20.25
N HIS A 20 6.35 59.51 -19.22
CA HIS A 20 5.11 58.86 -18.76
C HIS A 20 3.92 58.83 -19.76
N GLU A 21 4.10 59.23 -21.03
CA GLU A 21 3.01 59.36 -22.02
C GLU A 21 3.12 58.39 -23.22
N SER A 22 4.01 57.40 -23.22
CA SER A 22 4.19 56.48 -24.37
C SER A 22 4.05 54.99 -24.00
N GLU A 23 3.66 54.16 -24.99
CA GLU A 23 3.40 52.71 -24.93
C GLU A 23 4.17 51.94 -23.84
N LYS A 24 3.49 51.08 -23.07
CA LYS A 24 4.11 50.14 -22.11
C LYS A 24 5.23 49.34 -22.80
N ALA A 25 6.48 49.63 -22.45
CA ALA A 25 7.65 48.97 -23.02
C ALA A 25 8.11 47.81 -22.11
N TYR A 26 8.34 46.63 -22.70
CA TYR A 26 8.81 45.46 -21.99
C TYR A 26 10.27 45.17 -22.34
N CYS A 27 11.06 44.80 -21.34
CA CYS A 27 12.44 44.42 -21.51
C CYS A 27 12.52 43.12 -22.32
N SER A 28 13.27 43.13 -23.41
CA SER A 28 13.50 41.97 -24.27
C SER A 28 14.38 40.91 -23.60
N GLY A 29 15.11 41.26 -22.55
CA GLY A 29 15.99 40.36 -21.79
C GLY A 29 15.30 39.64 -20.62
N CYS A 30 14.45 40.32 -19.84
CA CYS A 30 13.76 39.73 -18.68
C CYS A 30 12.25 39.59 -18.86
N GLY A 31 11.65 40.21 -19.88
CA GLY A 31 10.21 40.15 -20.15
C GLY A 31 9.34 41.08 -19.27
N GLU A 32 9.93 41.76 -18.30
CA GLU A 32 9.20 42.64 -17.39
C GLU A 32 9.01 44.07 -17.95
N LEU A 33 8.05 44.81 -17.38
CA LEU A 33 7.80 46.20 -17.73
C LEU A 33 9.00 47.05 -17.32
N VAL A 34 9.54 47.82 -18.27
CA VAL A 34 10.67 48.71 -18.01
C VAL A 34 10.21 49.84 -17.08
N SER A 35 10.74 49.86 -15.87
CA SER A 35 10.33 50.78 -14.80
C SER A 35 11.37 51.86 -14.47
N GLY A 36 12.54 51.83 -15.11
CA GLY A 36 13.66 52.75 -14.84
C GLY A 36 14.59 52.94 -16.04
N SER A 37 15.88 53.13 -15.77
CA SER A 37 16.89 53.35 -16.82
C SER A 37 17.01 52.13 -17.75
N SER A 38 17.02 52.38 -19.06
CA SER A 38 17.01 51.33 -20.07
C SER A 38 17.81 51.71 -21.32
N PHE A 39 18.14 50.73 -22.13
CA PHE A 39 18.73 50.87 -23.45
C PHE A 39 17.66 50.56 -24.49
N ARG A 40 17.50 51.44 -25.50
CA ARG A 40 16.49 51.29 -26.54
C ARG A 40 17.11 51.36 -27.92
N CYS A 41 16.66 50.50 -28.82
CA CYS A 41 16.94 50.60 -30.24
C CYS A 41 16.08 51.71 -30.87
N VAL A 42 16.69 52.63 -31.62
CA VAL A 42 15.93 53.69 -32.32
C VAL A 42 15.19 53.14 -33.54
N GLU A 43 15.72 52.07 -34.15
CA GLU A 43 15.22 51.49 -35.40
C GLU A 43 14.12 50.45 -35.19
N CYS A 44 13.99 49.88 -33.99
CA CYS A 44 12.95 48.88 -33.70
C CYS A 44 12.52 48.92 -32.23
N ARG A 45 11.41 48.25 -31.90
CA ARG A 45 10.83 48.21 -30.54
C ARG A 45 11.59 47.28 -29.58
N TYR A 46 12.92 47.40 -29.53
CA TYR A 46 13.80 46.60 -28.68
C TYR A 46 14.28 47.41 -27.47
N TYR A 47 14.06 46.88 -26.28
CA TYR A 47 14.36 47.52 -25.00
C TYR A 47 15.10 46.56 -24.09
N LEU A 48 16.13 47.03 -23.39
CA LEU A 48 16.79 46.29 -22.32
C LEU A 48 16.86 47.17 -21.07
N GLU A 49 16.40 46.68 -19.92
CA GLU A 49 16.73 47.31 -18.64
C GLU A 49 18.25 47.35 -18.47
N LYS A 50 18.76 48.39 -17.78
CA LYS A 50 20.19 48.54 -17.50
C LYS A 50 20.81 47.25 -16.95
N LEU A 51 20.15 46.60 -15.98
CA LEU A 51 20.56 45.32 -15.40
C LEU A 51 20.70 44.19 -16.44
N CYS A 52 19.83 44.15 -17.46
CA CYS A 52 19.88 43.13 -18.50
C CYS A 52 20.93 43.44 -19.57
N ALA A 53 21.16 44.73 -19.87
CA ALA A 53 22.13 45.18 -20.85
C ALA A 53 23.59 45.09 -20.36
N GLU A 54 23.79 45.27 -19.05
CA GLU A 54 25.11 45.21 -18.40
C GLU A 54 25.39 43.83 -17.77
N ALA A 55 24.51 42.84 -17.98
CA ALA A 55 24.68 41.51 -17.43
C ALA A 55 25.93 40.81 -18.00
N PRO A 56 26.80 40.21 -17.17
CA PRO A 56 27.99 39.51 -17.64
C PRO A 56 27.64 38.35 -18.57
N SER A 57 28.44 38.12 -19.62
CA SER A 57 28.27 36.97 -20.52
C SER A 57 28.49 35.62 -19.81
N GLU A 58 29.29 35.61 -18.74
CA GLU A 58 29.57 34.44 -17.91
C GLU A 58 29.64 34.85 -16.44
N ILE A 59 29.04 34.04 -15.56
CA ILE A 59 29.07 34.25 -14.11
C ILE A 59 29.55 33.00 -13.37
N ASN A 60 30.44 33.20 -12.40
CA ASN A 60 30.71 32.21 -11.36
C ASN A 60 29.70 32.43 -10.23
N HIS A 61 28.92 31.38 -9.93
CA HIS A 61 27.80 31.49 -9.00
C HIS A 61 28.14 30.78 -7.67
N PRO A 62 28.00 31.42 -6.49
CA PRO A 62 28.38 30.82 -5.21
C PRO A 62 27.68 29.48 -4.90
N PHE A 63 26.37 29.38 -5.17
CA PHE A 63 25.59 28.14 -5.03
C PHE A 63 25.76 27.14 -6.19
N HIS A 64 26.70 27.39 -7.09
CA HIS A 64 27.06 26.51 -8.21
C HIS A 64 28.55 26.71 -8.56
N CYS A 65 29.41 26.41 -7.60
CA CYS A 65 30.84 26.76 -7.64
C CYS A 65 31.68 25.93 -8.62
N ASN A 66 31.19 24.75 -9.04
CA ASN A 66 31.96 23.83 -9.88
C ASN A 66 31.92 24.18 -11.37
N HIS A 67 30.98 25.02 -11.79
CA HIS A 67 30.88 25.44 -13.20
C HIS A 67 30.39 26.88 -13.31
N SER A 68 30.81 27.55 -14.39
CA SER A 68 30.30 28.85 -14.78
C SER A 68 28.95 28.75 -15.50
N LEU A 69 28.12 29.77 -15.34
CA LEU A 69 26.86 29.92 -16.07
C LEU A 69 27.05 30.91 -17.22
N LYS A 70 26.61 30.54 -18.42
CA LYS A 70 26.75 31.36 -19.64
C LYS A 70 25.40 31.96 -20.03
N LEU A 71 25.41 33.23 -20.38
CA LEU A 71 24.21 33.96 -20.80
C LEU A 71 23.82 33.58 -22.24
N GLN A 72 22.56 33.18 -22.43
CA GLN A 72 21.99 32.79 -23.72
C GLN A 72 20.71 33.58 -24.00
N VAL A 73 20.49 33.91 -25.27
CA VAL A 73 19.33 34.70 -25.75
C VAL A 73 18.06 33.84 -25.85
N SER A 74 18.22 32.53 -26.04
CA SER A 74 17.14 31.55 -26.14
C SER A 74 17.37 30.37 -25.20
N PRO A 75 16.33 29.82 -24.56
CA PRO A 75 16.46 28.69 -23.66
C PRO A 75 16.86 27.39 -24.39
N PRO A 76 17.62 26.50 -23.75
CA PRO A 76 17.83 25.12 -24.19
C PRO A 76 16.55 24.28 -23.99
N PHE A 77 16.57 22.99 -24.38
CA PHE A 77 15.39 22.08 -24.39
C PHE A 77 14.54 22.04 -23.09
N ARG A 78 15.09 22.41 -21.92
CA ARG A 78 14.37 22.51 -20.65
C ARG A 78 13.90 23.96 -20.41
N ASN A 79 12.58 24.17 -20.38
CA ASN A 79 11.98 25.50 -20.39
C ASN A 79 11.58 26.04 -19.00
N ILE A 80 12.25 25.68 -17.91
CA ILE A 80 11.88 26.11 -16.55
C ILE A 80 13.11 26.61 -15.79
N CYS A 81 12.95 27.71 -15.04
CA CYS A 81 13.99 28.25 -14.15
C CYS A 81 14.10 27.46 -12.85
N ASP A 82 15.29 26.98 -12.50
CA ASP A 82 15.55 26.17 -11.29
C ASP A 82 15.42 26.97 -9.97
N PHE A 83 15.27 28.30 -10.04
CA PHE A 83 15.10 29.19 -8.88
C PHE A 83 13.64 29.61 -8.65
N CYS A 84 12.94 30.10 -9.67
CA CYS A 84 11.57 30.62 -9.53
C CYS A 84 10.47 29.70 -10.05
N ASP A 85 10.84 28.58 -10.70
CA ASP A 85 9.92 27.59 -11.26
C ASP A 85 8.99 28.10 -12.37
N LYS A 86 9.25 29.29 -12.92
CA LYS A 86 8.51 29.85 -14.05
C LYS A 86 9.15 29.46 -15.38
N GLY A 87 8.35 29.50 -16.44
CA GLY A 87 8.79 29.24 -17.81
C GLY A 87 9.94 30.15 -18.25
N LEU A 88 10.89 29.61 -18.99
CA LEU A 88 11.98 30.34 -19.63
C LEU A 88 11.53 30.75 -21.04
N ASP A 89 11.38 32.05 -21.29
CA ASP A 89 10.95 32.62 -22.58
C ASP A 89 11.83 33.81 -23.03
N LYS A 90 12.86 34.15 -22.24
CA LYS A 90 13.78 35.28 -22.42
C LYS A 90 15.23 34.86 -22.11
N PHE A 91 16.10 35.82 -21.79
CA PHE A 91 17.52 35.54 -21.54
C PHE A 91 17.70 34.64 -20.32
N VAL A 92 18.54 33.62 -20.48
CA VAL A 92 18.79 32.59 -19.47
C VAL A 92 20.29 32.46 -19.23
N TYR A 93 20.66 32.25 -17.97
CA TYR A 93 21.98 31.72 -17.61
C TYR A 93 21.90 30.20 -17.60
N HIS A 94 22.67 29.57 -18.47
CA HIS A 94 22.70 28.12 -18.68
C HIS A 94 24.07 27.53 -18.35
N CYS A 95 24.08 26.35 -17.74
CA CYS A 95 25.27 25.52 -17.61
C CYS A 95 25.07 24.15 -18.27
N SER A 96 26.15 23.55 -18.77
CA SER A 96 26.19 22.20 -19.33
C SER A 96 25.71 21.09 -18.39
N CYS A 97 25.58 21.35 -17.08
CA CYS A 97 24.98 20.43 -16.12
C CYS A 97 23.45 20.57 -15.99
N ASP A 98 22.79 21.24 -16.93
CA ASP A 98 21.35 21.51 -16.99
C ASP A 98 20.78 22.43 -15.90
N LEU A 99 21.62 23.28 -15.28
CA LEU A 99 21.15 24.38 -14.43
C LEU A 99 20.74 25.56 -15.31
N ASN A 100 19.49 26.02 -15.17
CA ASN A 100 18.92 27.11 -15.95
C ASN A 100 18.29 28.16 -15.03
N LEU A 101 18.72 29.41 -15.16
CA LEU A 101 18.23 30.52 -14.33
C LEU A 101 17.82 31.70 -15.22
N HIS A 102 16.65 32.31 -14.96
CA HIS A 102 16.36 33.63 -15.54
C HIS A 102 17.48 34.61 -15.17
N ILE A 103 17.76 35.56 -16.06
CA ILE A 103 18.76 36.61 -15.82
C ILE A 103 18.60 37.30 -14.45
N LYS A 104 17.37 37.67 -14.07
CA LYS A 104 17.08 38.29 -12.76
C LYS A 104 17.26 37.30 -11.60
N CYS A 105 16.87 36.04 -11.77
CA CYS A 105 17.03 35.01 -10.74
C CYS A 105 18.51 34.73 -10.44
N ALA A 106 19.34 34.64 -11.47
CA ALA A 106 20.78 34.41 -11.34
C ALA A 106 21.48 35.58 -10.63
N LEU A 107 21.17 36.82 -11.02
CA LEU A 107 21.77 38.02 -10.41
C LEU A 107 21.27 38.22 -8.97
N LEU A 108 19.98 37.98 -8.71
CA LEU A 108 19.38 38.09 -7.38
C LEU A 108 20.00 37.06 -6.41
N SER A 109 20.00 35.78 -6.79
CA SER A 109 20.56 34.72 -5.94
C SER A 109 22.07 34.84 -5.72
N LYS A 110 22.82 35.34 -6.72
CA LYS A 110 24.23 35.68 -6.56
C LYS A 110 24.43 36.85 -5.57
N SER A 111 23.64 37.92 -5.69
CA SER A 111 23.71 39.06 -4.77
C SER A 111 23.39 38.66 -3.32
N ILE A 112 22.40 37.78 -3.14
CA ILE A 112 22.05 37.20 -1.83
C ILE A 112 23.27 36.49 -1.23
N ALA A 113 23.96 35.66 -2.03
CA ALA A 113 25.11 34.89 -1.57
C ALA A 113 26.33 35.76 -1.23
N GLU A 114 26.57 36.85 -1.97
CA GLU A 114 27.78 37.68 -1.81
C GLU A 114 27.68 38.73 -0.70
N LYS A 115 26.49 39.30 -0.48
CA LYS A 115 26.33 40.49 0.39
C LYS A 115 25.64 40.21 1.71
N GLY A 116 24.92 39.09 1.83
CA GLY A 116 23.92 38.92 2.89
C GLY A 116 22.80 39.97 2.80
N PHE A 117 21.71 39.79 3.54
CA PHE A 117 20.53 40.66 3.38
C PHE A 117 20.66 42.06 4.00
N GLY A 118 21.64 42.31 4.87
CA GLY A 118 21.78 43.56 5.63
C GLY A 118 22.18 44.82 4.83
N LYS A 119 22.33 44.73 3.50
CA LYS A 119 22.66 45.86 2.60
C LYS A 119 21.85 45.82 1.29
N LEU A 120 20.59 45.40 1.36
CA LEU A 120 19.69 45.20 0.20
C LEU A 120 18.65 46.33 0.02
N ASP A 121 18.98 47.58 0.36
CA ASP A 121 18.09 48.74 0.14
C ASP A 121 17.67 48.92 -1.35
N ASP A 122 18.39 48.28 -2.28
CA ASP A 122 18.15 48.33 -3.72
C ASP A 122 17.26 47.18 -4.27
N ILE A 123 16.83 46.21 -3.45
CA ILE A 123 15.96 45.09 -3.89
C ILE A 123 14.57 45.23 -3.29
N PRO A 124 13.48 45.27 -4.09
CA PRO A 124 12.13 45.26 -3.55
C PRO A 124 11.86 43.94 -2.83
N HIS A 125 11.86 43.95 -1.50
CA HIS A 125 11.45 42.83 -0.67
C HIS A 125 10.46 43.32 0.38
N LYS A 126 9.46 42.49 0.69
CA LYS A 126 8.46 42.81 1.72
C LYS A 126 8.72 41.93 2.94
N GLU A 127 9.05 42.55 4.06
CA GLU A 127 9.08 41.85 5.34
C GLU A 127 7.64 41.60 5.83
N ALA A 128 7.30 40.35 6.08
CA ALA A 128 6.02 39.97 6.69
C ALA A 128 6.28 39.39 8.08
N LEU A 129 5.84 40.12 9.12
CA LEU A 129 5.79 39.61 10.49
C LEU A 129 4.49 38.81 10.65
N VAL A 130 4.56 37.65 11.31
CA VAL A 130 3.41 36.76 11.52
C VAL A 130 2.43 37.40 12.50
N SER A 131 1.38 38.07 12.01
CA SER A 131 0.16 38.36 12.77
C SER A 131 -0.89 37.30 12.46
N ILE A 132 -1.28 36.53 13.48
CA ILE A 132 -2.07 35.29 13.39
C ILE A 132 -3.49 35.48 12.79
N GLU A 133 -3.97 36.72 12.63
CA GLU A 133 -5.39 36.99 12.44
C GLU A 133 -5.86 37.28 11.01
N ASN A 134 -5.00 37.37 9.98
CA ASN A 134 -5.45 37.59 8.59
C ASN A 134 -4.48 37.01 7.54
N PHE A 135 -4.74 35.81 7.01
CA PHE A 135 -3.95 35.21 5.91
C PHE A 135 -4.71 35.27 4.57
N SER A 136 -4.01 35.63 3.49
CA SER A 136 -4.46 35.36 2.11
C SER A 136 -4.38 33.86 1.81
N GLU A 137 -5.27 33.33 0.96
CA GLU A 137 -5.28 31.90 0.60
C GLU A 137 -3.95 31.42 -0.01
N GLU A 138 -3.20 32.31 -0.66
CA GLU A 138 -1.91 32.03 -1.31
C GLU A 138 -0.82 31.55 -0.33
N LEU A 139 -0.85 32.00 0.94
CA LEU A 139 0.17 31.64 1.94
C LEU A 139 -0.07 30.28 2.62
N LYS A 140 -1.29 29.72 2.56
CA LYS A 140 -1.61 28.43 3.20
C LYS A 140 -0.82 27.25 2.60
N GLY A 141 -0.38 27.37 1.35
CA GLY A 141 0.41 26.36 0.63
C GLY A 141 1.89 26.71 0.41
N ALA A 142 2.32 27.92 0.76
CA ALA A 142 3.66 28.41 0.47
C ALA A 142 4.73 27.74 1.34
N LYS A 143 5.87 27.41 0.72
CA LYS A 143 7.02 26.76 1.36
C LYS A 143 8.28 27.61 1.18
N CYS A 144 9.17 27.52 2.15
CA CYS A 144 10.51 28.10 2.05
C CYS A 144 11.29 27.41 0.92
N PHE A 145 11.86 28.17 -0.01
CA PHE A 145 12.67 27.66 -1.12
C PHE A 145 13.89 26.87 -0.65
N ALA A 146 14.52 27.29 0.45
CA ALA A 146 15.72 26.63 0.97
C ALA A 146 15.43 25.29 1.65
N CYS A 147 14.53 25.28 2.64
CA CYS A 147 14.32 24.12 3.52
C CYS A 147 13.02 23.35 3.25
N TRP A 148 12.15 23.84 2.35
CA TRP A 148 10.88 23.23 1.97
C TRP A 148 9.84 23.07 3.10
N GLN A 149 10.09 23.68 4.26
CA GLN A 149 9.13 23.77 5.35
C GLN A 149 8.08 24.86 5.08
N ARG A 150 6.90 24.73 5.71
CA ARG A 150 5.81 25.72 5.61
C ARG A 150 6.25 27.07 6.16
N LEU A 151 5.73 28.15 5.59
CA LEU A 151 6.06 29.51 6.03
C LEU A 151 5.29 29.95 7.28
N LEU A 152 4.10 29.37 7.53
CA LEU A 152 3.16 29.81 8.58
C LEU A 152 3.76 29.78 10.00
N ASP A 153 4.81 28.99 10.21
CA ASP A 153 5.42 28.77 11.52
C ASP A 153 6.60 29.72 11.81
N PHE A 154 7.05 30.53 10.83
CA PHE A 154 8.29 31.32 10.95
C PHE A 154 8.26 32.64 10.16
N ALA A 155 9.02 33.64 10.63
CA ALA A 155 9.26 34.86 9.87
C ALA A 155 9.90 34.54 8.51
N TYR A 156 9.40 35.16 7.44
CA TYR A 156 9.85 34.90 6.08
C TYR A 156 10.01 36.20 5.28
N LEU A 157 10.78 36.08 4.20
CA LEU A 157 11.04 37.12 3.21
C LEU A 157 10.41 36.69 1.89
N ASP A 158 9.64 37.58 1.29
CA ASP A 158 9.14 37.46 -0.08
C ASP A 158 10.14 38.14 -1.02
N LEU A 159 10.77 37.34 -1.88
CA LEU A 159 11.74 37.79 -2.88
C LEU A 159 11.08 38.13 -4.22
N GLY A 160 9.74 38.10 -4.28
CA GLY A 160 8.99 38.20 -5.51
C GLY A 160 8.87 36.86 -6.24
N HIS A 161 8.00 36.86 -7.25
CA HIS A 161 7.79 35.73 -8.18
C HIS A 161 7.39 34.41 -7.52
N GLY A 162 6.88 34.43 -6.28
CA GLY A 162 6.45 33.23 -5.54
C GLY A 162 7.60 32.54 -4.79
N ILE A 163 8.74 33.20 -4.62
CA ILE A 163 9.90 32.67 -3.88
C ILE A 163 9.89 33.24 -2.48
N PHE A 164 9.82 32.34 -1.50
CA PHE A 164 9.84 32.69 -0.09
C PHE A 164 11.02 32.03 0.61
N LEU A 165 11.67 32.75 1.53
CA LEU A 165 12.71 32.20 2.39
C LEU A 165 12.40 32.49 3.85
N HIS A 166 12.60 31.52 4.73
CA HIS A 166 12.61 31.82 6.17
C HIS A 166 13.77 32.73 6.49
N LYS A 167 13.60 33.62 7.47
CA LYS A 167 14.68 34.48 7.97
C LYS A 167 15.89 33.66 8.45
N LYS A 168 15.68 32.48 9.02
CA LYS A 168 16.76 31.55 9.40
C LYS A 168 17.48 30.91 8.20
N CYS A 169 16.77 30.71 7.09
CA CYS A 169 17.30 30.06 5.89
C CYS A 169 18.09 31.01 4.99
N VAL A 170 18.12 32.29 5.35
CA VAL A 170 18.83 33.33 4.62
C VAL A 170 20.33 33.28 4.90
N ASP A 171 20.71 33.10 6.16
CA ASP A 171 22.10 33.09 6.61
C ASP A 171 22.62 31.65 6.77
N LEU A 172 22.24 30.75 5.86
CA LEU A 172 22.73 29.37 5.88
C LEU A 172 24.26 29.36 5.63
N PRO A 173 25.04 28.60 6.42
CA PRO A 173 26.46 28.50 6.19
C PRO A 173 26.74 27.88 4.82
N THR A 174 27.64 28.49 4.04
CA THR A 174 28.02 28.02 2.71
C THR A 174 28.72 26.66 2.74
N GLU A 175 29.37 26.33 3.86
CA GLU A 175 30.12 25.09 4.06
C GLU A 175 29.85 24.56 5.48
N ILE A 176 29.58 23.26 5.59
CA ILE A 176 29.37 22.59 6.89
C ILE A 176 30.21 21.32 6.98
N ASN A 177 30.62 20.99 8.20
CA ASN A 177 31.14 19.67 8.54
C ASN A 177 30.02 18.85 9.17
N HIS A 178 29.70 17.69 8.60
CA HIS A 178 28.61 16.85 9.07
C HIS A 178 29.13 15.47 9.50
N PHE A 179 28.64 14.93 10.61
CA PHE A 179 29.16 13.69 11.21
C PHE A 179 29.02 12.46 10.30
N LEU A 180 28.00 12.42 9.42
CA LEU A 180 27.83 11.35 8.42
C LEU A 180 28.82 11.44 7.26
N HIS A 181 29.48 12.57 7.09
CA HIS A 181 30.45 12.80 6.03
C HIS A 181 31.58 13.70 6.55
N SER A 182 32.39 13.16 7.45
CA SER A 182 33.48 13.91 8.10
C SER A 182 34.75 14.02 7.27
N GLN A 183 34.85 13.27 6.16
CA GLN A 183 36.03 13.24 5.30
C GLN A 183 36.12 14.50 4.40
N HIS A 184 34.98 15.08 4.04
CA HIS A 184 34.91 16.31 3.26
C HIS A 184 33.80 17.21 3.79
N SER A 185 33.99 18.52 3.73
CA SER A 185 32.92 19.46 4.00
C SER A 185 31.82 19.36 2.94
N LEU A 186 30.58 19.61 3.35
CA LEU A 186 29.45 19.74 2.45
C LEU A 186 29.22 21.21 2.10
N ILE A 187 29.07 21.50 0.81
CA ILE A 187 28.89 22.86 0.29
C ILE A 187 27.41 23.08 -0.04
N LEU A 188 26.89 24.25 0.31
CA LEU A 188 25.53 24.68 -0.01
C LEU A 188 25.39 24.96 -1.51
N GLN A 189 24.51 24.21 -2.19
CA GLN A 189 24.34 24.29 -3.64
C GLN A 189 22.86 24.26 -4.05
N PHE A 190 22.58 24.75 -5.26
CA PHE A 190 21.30 24.49 -5.92
C PHE A 190 21.13 23.00 -6.19
N ASN A 191 19.93 22.49 -5.92
CA ASN A 191 19.58 21.12 -6.23
C ASN A 191 19.26 20.94 -7.73
N SER A 192 20.27 21.09 -8.58
CA SER A 192 20.15 20.96 -10.04
C SER A 192 20.10 19.49 -10.49
N LYS A 193 20.73 18.59 -9.73
CA LYS A 193 20.68 17.13 -9.92
C LYS A 193 20.05 16.49 -8.68
N PRO A 194 18.78 16.05 -8.76
CA PRO A 194 18.05 15.53 -7.60
C PRO A 194 18.63 14.19 -7.15
N LEU A 195 19.56 14.25 -6.20
CA LEU A 195 20.07 13.08 -5.49
C LEU A 195 19.21 12.79 -4.26
N PRO A 196 19.06 11.50 -3.87
CA PRO A 196 18.43 11.15 -2.62
C PRO A 196 19.26 11.70 -1.44
N CYS A 197 18.58 12.33 -0.48
CA CYS A 197 19.23 12.77 0.75
C CYS A 197 19.81 11.56 1.50
N GLN A 198 21.09 11.60 1.85
CA GLN A 198 21.76 10.48 2.51
C GLN A 198 21.12 10.12 3.86
N MET A 199 20.47 11.10 4.52
CA MET A 199 19.82 10.94 5.83
C MET A 199 18.39 10.41 5.76
N CYS A 200 17.53 11.02 4.96
CA CYS A 200 16.10 10.66 4.92
C CYS A 200 15.70 9.87 3.68
N LYS A 201 16.64 9.58 2.77
CA LYS A 201 16.46 8.85 1.49
C LYS A 201 15.43 9.42 0.51
N LYS A 202 14.69 10.45 0.91
CA LYS A 202 13.80 11.23 0.04
C LYS A 202 14.62 12.10 -0.88
N THR A 203 14.15 12.20 -2.12
CA THR A 203 14.69 13.11 -3.12
C THR A 203 13.89 14.39 -3.10
N GLN A 204 14.51 15.49 -2.68
CA GLN A 204 13.98 16.82 -2.91
C GLN A 204 14.24 17.20 -4.38
N LEU A 205 13.27 17.83 -5.03
CA LEU A 205 13.38 18.14 -6.45
C LEU A 205 14.05 19.50 -6.73
N LYS A 206 13.96 20.47 -5.79
CA LYS A 206 14.46 21.85 -5.98
C LYS A 206 14.88 22.47 -4.65
N GLY A 207 15.37 23.71 -4.64
CA GLY A 207 15.82 24.38 -3.40
C GLY A 207 17.30 24.15 -3.09
N PHE A 208 17.70 24.42 -1.86
CA PHE A 208 19.08 24.23 -1.42
C PHE A 208 19.34 22.87 -0.79
N VAL A 209 20.55 22.36 -1.02
CA VAL A 209 21.07 21.14 -0.41
C VAL A 209 22.53 21.32 -0.04
N TYR A 210 22.97 20.61 0.99
CA TYR A 210 24.38 20.47 1.33
C TYR A 210 24.96 19.29 0.55
N ARG A 211 25.96 19.54 -0.30
CA ARG A 211 26.51 18.53 -1.22
C ARG A 211 28.03 18.42 -1.13
N CYS A 212 28.54 17.19 -1.16
CA CYS A 212 29.93 16.89 -1.48
C CYS A 212 29.95 16.36 -2.92
N SER A 213 30.53 17.13 -3.86
CA SER A 213 30.60 16.71 -5.26
C SER A 213 31.51 15.50 -5.49
N PRO A 214 32.71 15.40 -4.88
CA PRO A 214 33.59 14.23 -5.04
C PRO A 214 32.97 12.90 -4.61
N CYS A 215 32.15 12.91 -3.55
CA CYS A 215 31.54 11.71 -2.99
C CYS A 215 30.07 11.51 -3.40
N GLU A 216 29.51 12.42 -4.20
CA GLU A 216 28.10 12.45 -4.57
C GLU A 216 27.11 12.36 -3.38
N VAL A 217 27.49 12.89 -2.22
CA VAL A 217 26.63 12.93 -1.03
C VAL A 217 25.81 14.20 -1.03
N ALA A 218 24.50 14.10 -0.81
CA ALA A 218 23.59 15.23 -0.64
C ALA A 218 22.78 15.11 0.66
N LEU A 219 22.58 16.23 1.36
CA LEU A 219 21.74 16.36 2.55
C LEU A 219 20.74 17.51 2.38
N HIS A 220 19.49 17.29 2.78
CA HIS A 220 18.55 18.39 2.95
C HIS A 220 19.02 19.32 4.07
N ILE A 221 18.70 20.61 3.96
CA ILE A 221 19.01 21.61 4.99
C ILE A 221 18.46 21.18 6.36
N THR A 222 17.20 20.76 6.40
CA THR A 222 16.54 20.29 7.64
C THR A 222 17.19 19.03 8.22
N CYS A 223 17.74 18.16 7.37
CA CYS A 223 18.45 16.98 7.82
C CYS A 223 19.82 17.34 8.41
N ALA A 224 20.56 18.26 7.77
CA ALA A 224 21.86 18.71 8.26
C ALA A 224 21.79 19.50 9.58
N GLU A 225 20.66 20.17 9.84
CA GLU A 225 20.39 20.91 11.09
C GLU A 225 19.98 20.01 12.28
N LEU A 226 19.77 18.70 12.06
CA LEU A 226 19.35 17.81 13.14
C LEU A 226 20.42 17.72 14.25
N PRO A 227 20.05 17.89 15.53
CA PRO A 227 21.00 17.75 16.63
C PRO A 227 21.65 16.37 16.64
N THR A 228 22.98 16.31 16.72
CA THR A 228 23.71 15.03 16.83
C THR A 228 23.57 14.38 18.21
N LYS A 229 23.26 15.20 19.23
CA LYS A 229 23.09 14.81 20.62
C LYS A 229 21.88 15.52 21.21
N ILE A 230 20.98 14.77 21.83
CA ILE A 230 19.82 15.30 22.57
C ILE A 230 19.76 14.72 23.98
N ASN A 231 19.21 15.51 24.91
CA ASN A 231 18.80 15.04 26.22
C ASN A 231 17.29 14.92 26.24
N HIS A 232 16.76 13.70 26.21
CA HIS A 232 15.33 13.47 26.07
C HIS A 232 14.65 13.28 27.44
N LEU A 233 13.47 13.87 27.65
CA LEU A 233 12.77 13.86 28.94
C LEU A 233 12.39 12.45 29.42
N CYS A 234 12.17 11.51 28.50
CA CYS A 234 11.89 10.12 28.83
C CYS A 234 13.14 9.29 29.12
N HIS A 235 14.33 9.83 28.81
CA HIS A 235 15.61 9.15 28.96
C HIS A 235 16.66 10.12 29.54
N ARG A 236 16.45 10.50 30.81
CA ARG A 236 17.23 11.57 31.47
C ARG A 236 18.62 11.15 31.89
N ASN A 237 18.84 9.85 32.11
CA ASN A 237 20.07 9.34 32.68
C ASN A 237 21.22 9.32 31.67
N HIS A 238 20.93 9.22 30.38
CA HIS A 238 21.96 9.29 29.35
C HIS A 238 21.51 10.11 28.13
N PRO A 239 22.43 10.86 27.50
CA PRO A 239 22.15 11.51 26.23
C PRO A 239 21.87 10.48 25.13
N LEU A 240 21.02 10.86 24.19
CA LEU A 240 20.79 10.11 22.97
C LEU A 240 21.60 10.73 21.83
N PHE A 241 22.14 9.87 20.98
CA PHE A 241 22.97 10.25 19.86
C PHE A 241 22.28 9.85 18.56
N LEU A 242 22.31 10.75 17.58
CA LEU A 242 21.77 10.50 16.26
C LEU A 242 22.66 9.47 15.55
N LYS A 243 22.10 8.33 15.19
CA LYS A 243 22.77 7.23 14.49
C LYS A 243 21.87 6.71 13.36
N PHE A 244 22.49 6.12 12.35
CA PHE A 244 21.78 5.34 11.35
C PHE A 244 21.52 3.94 11.92
N ASP A 245 20.28 3.48 11.88
CA ASP A 245 19.92 2.14 12.36
C ASP A 245 19.36 1.26 11.24
N PRO A 246 20.15 0.28 10.75
CA PRO A 246 19.71 -0.69 9.77
C PRO A 246 18.86 -1.82 10.37
N GLU A 247 18.89 -2.03 11.69
CA GLU A 247 18.25 -3.19 12.35
C GLU A 247 16.75 -2.97 12.61
N SER A 248 16.20 -1.79 12.26
CA SER A 248 14.76 -1.49 12.35
C SER A 248 14.14 -1.77 13.73
N LEU A 249 14.93 -1.65 14.80
CA LEU A 249 14.46 -1.85 16.18
C LEU A 249 13.28 -0.91 16.53
N PRO A 250 12.32 -1.35 17.37
CA PRO A 250 11.12 -0.58 17.64
C PRO A 250 11.43 0.73 18.38
N CYS A 251 10.86 1.83 17.90
CA CYS A 251 10.88 3.10 18.60
C CYS A 251 10.19 2.98 19.96
N GLN A 252 10.81 3.45 21.03
CA GLN A 252 10.22 3.33 22.37
C GLN A 252 8.92 4.15 22.53
N ILE A 253 8.74 5.22 21.74
CA ILE A 253 7.52 6.05 21.79
C ILE A 253 6.40 5.46 20.94
N CYS A 254 6.62 5.28 19.64
CA CYS A 254 5.54 4.87 18.73
C CYS A 254 5.44 3.35 18.53
N GLN A 255 6.40 2.58 19.05
CA GLN A 255 6.48 1.11 18.96
C GLN A 255 6.53 0.56 17.53
N ASN A 256 6.64 1.43 16.51
CA ASN A 256 6.80 1.02 15.11
C ASN A 256 8.26 0.67 14.81
N THR A 257 8.45 -0.31 13.92
CA THR A 257 9.74 -0.84 13.44
C THR A 257 10.02 -0.48 11.98
N GLN A 258 9.11 0.18 11.27
CA GLN A 258 9.14 0.27 9.80
C GLN A 258 10.11 1.31 9.21
N ASP A 259 10.88 2.04 10.02
CA ASP A 259 11.71 3.14 9.52
C ASP A 259 13.20 2.75 9.50
N GLU A 260 13.67 2.23 8.35
CA GLU A 260 15.11 2.27 8.02
C GLU A 260 15.53 3.75 7.93
N GLY A 261 16.41 4.19 8.81
CA GLY A 261 16.78 5.60 8.85
C GLY A 261 17.52 6.04 10.10
N LEU A 262 17.55 7.36 10.29
CA LEU A 262 18.17 7.97 11.45
C LEU A 262 17.28 7.89 12.68
N VAL A 263 17.92 7.57 13.79
CA VAL A 263 17.30 7.44 15.11
C VAL A 263 18.19 8.03 16.18
N TYR A 264 17.58 8.45 17.28
CA TYR A 264 18.31 8.79 18.50
C TYR A 264 18.44 7.55 19.38
N CYS A 265 19.68 7.10 19.58
CA CYS A 265 20.00 5.92 20.38
C CYS A 265 20.82 6.30 21.61
N CYS A 266 20.56 5.63 22.72
CA CYS A 266 21.48 5.62 23.85
C CYS A 266 22.65 4.68 23.52
N SER A 267 23.88 5.07 23.88
CA SER A 267 25.05 4.19 23.72
C SER A 267 25.26 3.24 24.92
N ILE A 268 24.47 3.38 25.99
CA ILE A 268 24.61 2.63 27.25
C ILE A 268 23.48 1.60 27.42
N CYS A 269 22.28 1.90 26.92
CA CYS A 269 21.12 1.01 27.00
C CYS A 269 20.42 0.90 25.64
N THR A 270 19.45 0.01 25.53
CA THR A 270 18.68 -0.28 24.31
C THR A 270 17.62 0.77 23.97
N PHE A 271 17.74 2.00 24.49
CA PHE A 271 16.75 3.06 24.25
C PHE A 271 16.95 3.68 22.87
N LYS A 272 15.92 3.59 22.03
CA LYS A 272 15.89 4.10 20.65
C LYS A 272 14.64 4.94 20.39
N LEU A 273 14.80 5.99 19.60
CA LEU A 273 13.77 6.95 19.27
C LEU A 273 13.83 7.35 17.79
N HIS A 274 12.69 7.32 17.08
CA HIS A 274 12.62 7.97 15.77
C HIS A 274 12.85 9.49 15.92
N VAL A 275 13.45 10.11 14.90
CA VAL A 275 13.69 11.56 14.88
C VAL A 275 12.37 12.33 15.08
N ASP A 276 11.31 11.93 14.37
CA ASP A 276 9.98 12.56 14.48
C ASP A 276 9.32 12.33 15.86
N CYS A 277 9.72 11.26 16.56
CA CYS A 277 9.24 10.97 17.91
C CYS A 277 10.01 11.75 19.00
N ALA A 278 11.17 12.35 18.69
CA ALA A 278 11.97 13.09 19.67
C ALA A 278 11.32 14.43 20.07
N SER A 279 10.57 15.04 19.16
CA SER A 279 9.92 16.34 19.37
C SER A 279 8.55 16.39 18.67
N PRO A 280 7.59 15.55 19.11
CA PRO A 280 6.26 15.56 18.50
C PRO A 280 5.52 16.86 18.87
N PRO A 281 4.50 17.27 18.08
CA PRO A 281 3.78 18.52 18.31
C PRO A 281 3.18 18.59 19.73
N PRO A 282 3.36 19.70 20.47
CA PRO A 282 2.91 19.78 21.86
C PRO A 282 1.39 19.82 22.01
N ILE A 283 0.67 20.32 20.98
CA ILE A 283 -0.79 20.42 20.96
C ILE A 283 -1.26 19.91 19.61
N ILE A 284 -2.23 19.00 19.62
CA ILE A 284 -2.86 18.46 18.41
C ILE A 284 -4.37 18.49 18.58
N LYS A 285 -5.07 18.97 17.55
CA LYS A 285 -6.54 18.87 17.46
C LYS A 285 -6.88 17.72 16.52
N GLY A 286 -7.64 16.74 17.03
CA GLY A 286 -8.10 15.59 16.25
C GLY A 286 -9.49 15.80 15.65
N GLU A 287 -9.88 14.90 14.75
CA GLU A 287 -11.23 14.90 14.16
C GLU A 287 -12.23 14.07 14.99
N ILE A 288 -11.74 13.09 15.74
CA ILE A 288 -12.57 12.23 16.62
C ILE A 288 -13.00 12.90 17.93
N HIS A 289 -12.48 14.10 18.22
CA HIS A 289 -12.76 14.80 19.47
C HIS A 289 -12.62 16.31 19.32
N GLU A 290 -13.56 17.08 19.86
CA GLU A 290 -13.65 18.53 19.63
C GLU A 290 -12.53 19.34 20.31
N HIS A 291 -12.04 18.87 21.46
CA HIS A 291 -11.03 19.58 22.24
C HIS A 291 -9.59 19.24 21.80
N PRO A 292 -8.65 20.20 21.87
CA PRO A 292 -7.25 19.92 21.61
C PRO A 292 -6.65 19.04 22.71
N PHE A 293 -5.76 18.14 22.31
CA PHE A 293 -4.96 17.34 23.23
C PHE A 293 -3.59 17.95 23.42
N THR A 294 -3.09 17.90 24.67
CA THR A 294 -1.75 18.37 25.04
C THR A 294 -0.84 17.18 25.31
N LEU A 295 0.37 17.22 24.74
CA LEU A 295 1.39 16.20 24.95
C LEU A 295 1.81 16.14 26.42
N PHE A 296 1.79 14.94 26.96
CA PHE A 296 2.25 14.61 28.30
C PHE A 296 3.18 13.39 28.26
N TRP A 297 4.43 13.61 28.68
CA TRP A 297 5.46 12.57 28.74
C TRP A 297 5.24 11.67 29.98
N LYS A 298 5.01 10.37 29.77
CA LYS A 298 4.70 9.40 30.82
C LYS A 298 5.60 8.17 30.74
N GLN A 299 6.50 7.99 31.72
CA GLN A 299 7.40 6.82 31.76
C GLN A 299 6.69 5.49 32.01
N LEU A 300 5.50 5.52 32.62
CA LEU A 300 4.72 4.32 32.88
C LEU A 300 3.77 4.02 31.71
N PRO A 301 3.52 2.74 31.41
CA PRO A 301 2.49 2.34 30.46
C PRO A 301 1.13 2.95 30.82
N PHE A 302 0.35 3.29 29.80
CA PHE A 302 -1.03 3.77 29.96
C PHE A 302 -1.93 3.08 28.93
N ILE A 303 -3.22 2.93 29.24
CA ILE A 303 -4.19 2.47 28.27
C ILE A 303 -4.74 3.68 27.52
N CYS A 304 -4.73 3.63 26.20
CA CYS A 304 -5.28 4.69 25.36
C CYS A 304 -6.80 4.63 25.34
N ASP A 305 -7.46 5.73 25.70
CA ASP A 305 -8.92 5.79 25.75
C ASP A 305 -9.58 5.69 24.36
N ALA A 306 -8.85 5.98 23.28
CA ALA A 306 -9.40 5.94 21.92
C ALA A 306 -9.36 4.54 21.27
N CYS A 307 -8.35 3.72 21.57
CA CYS A 307 -8.16 2.41 20.95
C CYS A 307 -8.13 1.23 21.94
N GLY A 308 -7.97 1.50 23.23
CA GLY A 308 -7.91 0.49 24.28
C GLY A 308 -6.58 -0.27 24.38
N THR A 309 -5.56 0.08 23.60
CA THR A 309 -4.24 -0.57 23.65
C THR A 309 -3.24 0.21 24.51
N THR A 310 -2.16 -0.47 24.90
CA THR A 310 -1.15 0.09 25.81
C THR A 310 -0.20 1.04 25.06
N GLY A 311 -0.09 2.28 25.53
CA GLY A 311 0.91 3.27 25.10
C GLY A 311 2.01 3.46 26.10
N ASN A 312 3.18 3.90 25.62
CA ASN A 312 4.35 4.18 26.44
C ASN A 312 4.92 5.57 26.11
N PHE A 313 5.53 6.23 27.10
CA PHE A 313 6.35 7.44 26.98
C PHE A 313 5.63 8.71 26.52
N ALA A 314 4.85 8.71 25.44
CA ALA A 314 4.12 9.87 24.95
C ALA A 314 2.61 9.62 24.99
N SER A 315 1.91 10.42 25.79
CA SER A 315 0.45 10.43 25.86
C SER A 315 -0.07 11.81 25.49
N TYR A 316 -1.26 11.89 24.92
CA TYR A 316 -1.92 13.15 24.61
C TYR A 316 -3.19 13.25 25.44
N THR A 317 -3.28 14.31 26.22
CA THR A 317 -4.31 14.47 27.25
C THR A 317 -5.25 15.61 26.92
N CYS A 318 -6.55 15.35 26.99
CA CYS A 318 -7.58 16.38 26.95
C CYS A 318 -8.00 16.67 28.40
N SER A 319 -7.57 17.81 28.94
CA SER A 319 -7.88 18.19 30.32
C SER A 319 -9.37 18.40 30.59
N LYS A 320 -10.16 18.78 29.57
CA LYS A 320 -11.60 18.99 29.69
C LYS A 320 -12.39 17.70 29.81
N CYS A 321 -12.02 16.69 29.04
CA CYS A 321 -12.74 15.40 28.97
C CYS A 321 -12.02 14.28 29.72
N SER A 322 -10.86 14.56 30.34
CA SER A 322 -10.01 13.60 31.04
C SER A 322 -9.61 12.39 30.19
N LEU A 323 -9.48 12.59 28.87
CA LEU A 323 -9.07 11.54 27.92
C LEU A 323 -7.55 11.53 27.77
N THR A 324 -6.95 10.34 27.71
CA THR A 324 -5.53 10.07 27.48
C THR A 324 -5.39 9.13 26.29
N ILE A 325 -4.80 9.61 25.19
CA ILE A 325 -4.73 8.86 23.93
C ILE A 325 -3.32 8.83 23.34
N HIS A 326 -3.05 7.88 22.43
CA HIS A 326 -1.81 7.88 21.64
C HIS A 326 -1.80 9.05 20.66
N GLY A 327 -0.61 9.51 20.27
CA GLY A 327 -0.47 10.53 19.22
C GLY A 327 -1.13 10.12 17.90
N ASN A 328 -0.92 8.87 17.47
CA ASN A 328 -1.52 8.34 16.25
C ASN A 328 -3.05 8.15 16.36
N CYS A 329 -3.56 8.00 17.59
CA CYS A 329 -5.00 7.85 17.81
C CYS A 329 -5.77 9.18 17.65
N ILE A 330 -5.10 10.34 17.74
CA ILE A 330 -5.72 11.66 17.54
C ILE A 330 -6.18 11.83 16.08
N SER A 331 -5.41 11.25 15.16
CA SER A 331 -5.64 11.29 13.71
C SER A 331 -6.53 10.16 13.21
N LEU A 332 -7.23 9.45 14.10
CA LEU A 332 -8.16 8.42 13.66
C LEU A 332 -9.29 9.03 12.83
N PRO A 333 -9.74 8.35 11.77
CA PRO A 333 -10.87 8.82 10.99
C PRO A 333 -12.16 8.73 11.83
N PRO A 334 -12.99 9.78 11.89
CA PRO A 334 -14.23 9.76 12.66
C PRO A 334 -15.25 8.77 12.09
N ILE A 335 -15.22 8.53 10.77
CA ILE A 335 -16.10 7.59 10.08
C ILE A 335 -15.25 6.69 9.17
N ILE A 336 -15.52 5.38 9.20
CA ILE A 336 -14.85 4.38 8.37
C ILE A 336 -15.84 3.51 7.60
N LYS A 337 -15.47 3.06 6.40
CA LYS A 337 -16.14 1.94 5.70
C LYS A 337 -15.42 0.64 6.09
N PHE A 338 -16.02 -0.18 6.94
CA PHE A 338 -15.40 -1.45 7.38
C PHE A 338 -15.73 -2.60 6.40
N PRO A 339 -14.75 -3.33 5.84
CA PRO A 339 -14.99 -4.32 4.78
C PRO A 339 -16.00 -5.44 5.08
N ARG A 340 -16.19 -5.77 6.36
CA ARG A 340 -17.10 -6.83 6.82
C ARG A 340 -18.50 -6.32 7.14
N HIS A 341 -18.74 -5.02 6.96
CA HIS A 341 -20.02 -4.37 7.23
C HIS A 341 -20.42 -3.43 6.09
N ARG A 342 -21.72 -3.27 5.84
CA ARG A 342 -22.19 -2.46 4.70
C ARG A 342 -22.31 -0.98 5.06
N HIS A 343 -22.74 -0.69 6.28
CA HIS A 343 -22.90 0.69 6.73
C HIS A 343 -21.56 1.29 7.17
N PRO A 344 -21.39 2.61 7.07
CA PRO A 344 -20.29 3.30 7.71
C PRO A 344 -20.32 3.09 9.24
N LEU A 345 -19.15 2.97 9.85
CA LEU A 345 -18.99 2.93 11.29
C LEU A 345 -18.44 4.28 11.77
N SER A 346 -18.96 4.78 12.88
CA SER A 346 -18.52 6.03 13.52
C SER A 346 -17.70 5.73 14.77
N HIS A 347 -16.60 6.45 14.97
CA HIS A 347 -15.83 6.37 16.22
C HIS A 347 -16.61 7.08 17.32
N THR A 348 -16.78 6.40 18.47
CA THR A 348 -17.47 6.95 19.62
C THR A 348 -16.77 6.55 20.92
N PHE A 349 -16.77 7.46 21.90
CA PHE A 349 -16.41 7.17 23.27
C PHE A 349 -17.68 6.82 24.05
N ILE A 350 -17.78 5.59 24.55
CA ILE A 350 -18.99 5.14 25.27
C ILE A 350 -19.00 5.78 26.67
N LEU A 351 -19.66 6.92 26.81
CA LEU A 351 -19.85 7.61 28.08
C LEU A 351 -21.18 7.19 28.73
N GLY A 352 -21.11 6.25 29.69
CA GLY A 352 -22.05 6.13 30.81
C GLY A 352 -23.57 5.95 30.58
N GLN A 353 -24.06 5.77 29.35
CA GLN A 353 -25.53 5.76 29.09
C GLN A 353 -26.09 4.51 28.38
N TYR A 354 -25.32 3.44 28.22
CA TYR A 354 -25.86 2.17 27.76
C TYR A 354 -25.81 1.13 28.87
N GLU A 355 -26.97 0.57 29.21
CA GLU A 355 -27.08 -0.64 30.03
C GLU A 355 -26.04 -1.64 29.56
N MET A 356 -25.26 -2.17 30.50
CA MET A 356 -24.11 -3.06 30.27
C MET A 356 -24.51 -4.39 29.64
N LYS A 357 -24.99 -4.38 28.40
CA LYS A 357 -24.94 -5.53 27.51
C LYS A 357 -23.48 -5.67 27.10
N THR A 358 -22.90 -6.83 27.35
CA THR A 358 -21.53 -7.17 26.93
C THR A 358 -21.44 -7.05 25.42
N LEU A 359 -21.03 -5.88 24.91
CA LEU A 359 -20.77 -5.67 23.50
C LEU A 359 -19.59 -6.56 23.10
N ILE A 360 -19.78 -7.33 22.04
CA ILE A 360 -18.76 -8.24 21.52
C ILE A 360 -18.24 -7.59 20.23
N CYS A 361 -16.92 -7.55 20.06
CA CYS A 361 -16.34 -7.06 18.83
C CYS A 361 -16.64 -8.04 17.69
N GLU A 362 -17.14 -7.55 16.56
CA GLU A 362 -17.45 -8.40 15.40
C GLU A 362 -16.20 -8.80 14.59
N ALA A 363 -15.07 -8.14 14.85
CA ALA A 363 -13.79 -8.43 14.20
C ALA A 363 -12.93 -9.45 14.96
N CYS A 364 -13.03 -9.53 16.28
CA CYS A 364 -12.16 -10.37 17.13
C CYS A 364 -12.97 -11.17 18.18
N PRO A 365 -12.38 -12.16 18.87
CA PRO A 365 -13.06 -12.92 19.91
C PRO A 365 -13.21 -12.18 21.24
N GLU A 366 -12.56 -11.01 21.40
CA GLU A 366 -12.50 -10.28 22.65
C GLU A 366 -13.76 -9.44 22.91
N LYS A 367 -14.10 -9.28 24.19
CA LYS A 367 -15.18 -8.39 24.61
C LYS A 367 -14.75 -6.93 24.44
N VAL A 368 -15.71 -6.09 24.10
CA VAL A 368 -15.50 -4.65 24.07
C VAL A 368 -15.48 -4.12 25.49
N ASN A 369 -14.40 -3.43 25.86
CA ASN A 369 -14.39 -2.64 27.09
C ASN A 369 -15.09 -1.31 26.81
N ALA A 370 -16.22 -1.07 27.47
CA ALA A 370 -17.02 0.14 27.32
C ALA A 370 -16.30 1.42 27.81
N GLN A 371 -15.14 1.30 28.47
CA GLN A 371 -14.33 2.46 28.87
C GLN A 371 -13.49 3.02 27.72
N HIS A 372 -13.40 2.33 26.59
CA HIS A 372 -12.56 2.73 25.45
C HIS A 372 -13.39 3.06 24.21
N GLY A 373 -12.78 3.82 23.30
CA GLY A 373 -13.35 4.18 22.01
C GLY A 373 -13.57 2.98 21.09
N VAL A 374 -14.69 2.99 20.39
CA VAL A 374 -15.09 1.93 19.45
C VAL A 374 -15.62 2.51 18.16
N TYR A 375 -15.62 1.71 17.11
CA TYR A 375 -16.41 2.00 15.92
C TYR A 375 -17.75 1.28 15.97
N CYS A 376 -18.84 2.03 15.91
CA CYS A 376 -20.19 1.48 15.90
C CYS A 376 -20.99 1.98 14.69
N CYS A 377 -21.86 1.12 14.18
CA CYS A 377 -22.86 1.49 13.19
C CYS A 377 -24.05 2.18 13.88
N SER A 378 -24.57 3.25 13.29
CA SER A 378 -25.82 3.89 13.75
C SER A 378 -27.06 3.06 13.42
N ASP A 379 -27.01 2.32 12.31
CA ASP A 379 -28.17 1.65 11.72
C ASP A 379 -28.36 0.23 12.27
N CYS A 380 -27.33 -0.34 12.91
CA CYS A 380 -27.40 -1.66 13.53
C CYS A 380 -26.39 -1.81 14.67
N ASN A 381 -26.55 -2.84 15.50
CA ASN A 381 -25.69 -3.11 16.66
C ASN A 381 -24.30 -3.67 16.29
N TYR A 382 -23.71 -3.28 15.16
CA TYR A 382 -22.38 -3.72 14.73
C TYR A 382 -21.30 -2.88 15.42
N VAL A 383 -20.47 -3.53 16.23
CA VAL A 383 -19.41 -2.87 17.03
C VAL A 383 -18.06 -3.53 16.79
N VAL A 384 -17.02 -2.71 16.64
CA VAL A 384 -15.64 -3.12 16.42
C VAL A 384 -14.71 -2.29 17.29
N HIS A 385 -13.70 -2.91 17.91
CA HIS A 385 -12.63 -2.15 18.60
C HIS A 385 -11.95 -1.19 17.63
N ALA A 386 -11.55 -0.01 18.11
CA ALA A 386 -10.86 0.92 17.23
C ALA A 386 -9.50 0.40 16.73
N ASP A 387 -8.79 -0.42 17.50
CA ASP A 387 -7.58 -1.12 17.02
C ASP A 387 -7.90 -2.16 15.92
N CYS A 388 -8.94 -2.98 16.13
CA CYS A 388 -9.40 -3.94 15.11
C CYS A 388 -9.87 -3.25 13.82
N ALA A 389 -10.39 -2.03 13.91
CA ALA A 389 -10.76 -1.24 12.74
C ALA A 389 -9.54 -0.67 12.00
N GLN A 390 -8.52 -0.22 12.72
CA GLN A 390 -7.29 0.34 12.16
C GLN A 390 -6.49 -0.67 11.34
N GLU A 391 -6.48 -1.95 11.73
CA GLU A 391 -5.86 -3.02 10.93
C GLU A 391 -6.45 -3.15 9.53
N TYR A 392 -7.67 -2.66 9.32
CA TYR A 392 -8.38 -2.67 8.04
C TYR A 392 -8.49 -1.27 7.42
N SER A 393 -7.87 -0.24 8.01
CA SER A 393 -7.90 1.14 7.51
C SER A 393 -7.21 1.32 6.15
N TRP A 394 -6.27 0.45 5.79
CA TRP A 394 -5.66 0.44 4.45
C TRP A 394 -6.67 0.17 3.33
N PHE A 395 -7.83 -0.42 3.63
CA PHE A 395 -8.89 -0.64 2.65
C PHE A 395 -9.71 0.62 2.36
N SER A 396 -9.69 1.65 3.23
CA SER A 396 -10.59 2.80 3.13
C SER A 396 -10.09 3.93 2.22
N PHE A 397 -8.82 3.94 1.84
CA PHE A 397 -8.21 5.06 1.07
C PHE A 397 -8.44 5.01 -0.44
N TYR A 398 -8.97 3.91 -0.99
CA TYR A 398 -9.43 3.91 -2.38
C TYR A 398 -10.88 4.38 -2.38
N GLU A 399 -11.11 5.63 -2.79
CA GLU A 399 -12.45 6.14 -3.07
C GLU A 399 -13.16 5.17 -4.02
N LEU A 400 -14.19 4.50 -3.50
CA LEU A 400 -15.09 3.69 -4.30
C LEU A 400 -16.36 4.51 -4.44
N GLU A 401 -16.58 5.05 -5.65
CA GLU A 401 -17.90 5.49 -6.09
C GLU A 401 -18.88 4.34 -5.84
N ASP A 402 -19.92 4.63 -5.06
CA ASP A 402 -21.01 3.70 -4.79
C ASP A 402 -21.78 3.46 -6.10
N MET A 403 -21.29 2.53 -6.92
CA MET A 403 -22.00 2.00 -8.08
C MET A 403 -23.01 0.96 -7.59
N ASP A 404 -24.20 1.41 -7.23
CA ASP A 404 -25.37 0.55 -7.11
C ASP A 404 -25.78 0.08 -8.51
N GLU A 405 -25.03 -0.89 -9.05
CA GLU A 405 -25.37 -1.56 -10.30
C GLU A 405 -26.51 -2.57 -10.07
N ASP A 406 -27.48 -2.45 -10.97
CA ASP A 406 -28.74 -3.14 -11.18
C ASP A 406 -28.76 -4.64 -10.78
N LEU A 407 -29.85 -5.09 -10.16
CA LEU A 407 -30.02 -6.45 -9.64
C LEU A 407 -29.91 -7.54 -10.72
N ASN A 408 -30.19 -7.20 -11.98
CA ASN A 408 -30.08 -8.12 -13.12
C ASN A 408 -28.63 -8.41 -13.57
N GLU A 409 -27.65 -7.59 -13.21
CA GLU A 409 -26.24 -7.83 -13.60
C GLU A 409 -25.48 -8.81 -12.68
N LYS A 410 -26.08 -9.23 -11.56
CA LYS A 410 -25.39 -10.00 -10.51
C LYS A 410 -25.51 -11.52 -10.67
N SER A 411 -26.47 -12.04 -11.44
CA SER A 411 -26.66 -13.49 -11.60
C SER A 411 -25.69 -14.09 -12.63
N ALA A 412 -25.17 -15.30 -12.35
CA ALA A 412 -24.39 -16.05 -13.33
C ALA A 412 -25.26 -16.85 -14.32
N PHE A 413 -26.56 -16.92 -14.05
CA PHE A 413 -27.53 -17.71 -14.81
C PHE A 413 -28.83 -16.95 -15.07
N ALA A 414 -29.54 -17.34 -16.13
CA ALA A 414 -30.89 -16.90 -16.43
C ALA A 414 -31.84 -18.10 -16.36
N VAL A 415 -32.98 -17.93 -15.70
CA VAL A 415 -34.01 -18.97 -15.62
C VAL A 415 -34.78 -19.03 -16.93
N ILE A 416 -34.90 -20.24 -17.50
CA ILE A 416 -35.65 -20.50 -18.74
C ILE A 416 -37.00 -21.12 -18.40
N LYS A 417 -37.00 -22.11 -17.50
CA LYS A 417 -38.21 -22.78 -17.04
C LYS A 417 -38.18 -22.99 -15.53
N VAL A 418 -39.35 -22.94 -14.93
CA VAL A 418 -39.59 -23.28 -13.52
C VAL A 418 -40.53 -24.47 -13.41
N SER A 419 -40.30 -25.32 -12.43
CA SER A 419 -41.18 -26.41 -12.05
C SER A 419 -41.64 -26.25 -10.59
N LYS A 420 -42.79 -26.85 -10.25
CA LYS A 420 -43.25 -26.96 -8.87
C LYS A 420 -42.75 -28.29 -8.29
N LEU A 421 -42.09 -28.25 -7.14
CA LEU A 421 -41.72 -29.41 -6.36
C LEU A 421 -42.58 -29.45 -5.10
N GLY A 422 -43.69 -30.17 -5.13
CA GLY A 422 -44.71 -30.13 -4.07
C GLY A 422 -45.69 -28.96 -4.20
N GLU A 423 -46.43 -28.65 -3.13
CA GLU A 423 -47.54 -27.67 -3.17
C GLU A 423 -47.05 -26.21 -3.21
N ASP A 424 -45.86 -25.87 -2.67
CA ASP A 424 -45.42 -24.47 -2.49
C ASP A 424 -44.00 -24.10 -2.96
N ILE A 425 -43.18 -25.03 -3.48
CA ILE A 425 -41.78 -24.73 -3.87
C ILE A 425 -41.64 -24.61 -5.39
N VAL A 426 -41.35 -23.40 -5.88
CA VAL A 426 -40.99 -23.14 -7.28
C VAL A 426 -39.48 -23.22 -7.44
N ILE A 427 -38.98 -24.10 -8.31
CA ILE A 427 -37.55 -24.28 -8.59
C ILE A 427 -37.26 -24.09 -10.08
N ALA A 428 -36.11 -23.51 -10.42
CA ALA A 428 -35.68 -23.40 -11.81
C ALA A 428 -35.31 -24.79 -12.36
N SER A 429 -36.13 -25.32 -13.27
CA SER A 429 -35.92 -26.63 -13.90
C SER A 429 -34.96 -26.55 -15.09
N GLU A 430 -34.84 -25.38 -15.73
CA GLU A 430 -33.94 -25.16 -16.86
C GLU A 430 -33.32 -23.77 -16.77
N ILE A 431 -31.99 -23.67 -16.94
CA ILE A 431 -31.23 -22.42 -16.84
C ILE A 431 -30.24 -22.26 -18.00
N LYS A 432 -29.93 -21.00 -18.35
CA LYS A 432 -28.78 -20.63 -19.19
C LYS A 432 -27.67 -20.11 -18.29
N HIS A 433 -26.50 -20.75 -18.27
CA HIS A 433 -25.39 -20.38 -17.39
C HIS A 433 -24.24 -19.72 -18.17
N LEU A 434 -23.63 -18.64 -17.68
CA LEU A 434 -22.65 -17.87 -18.48
C LEU A 434 -21.36 -18.63 -18.83
N ASN A 435 -20.96 -19.61 -18.02
CA ASN A 435 -19.77 -20.44 -18.27
C ASN A 435 -20.06 -21.66 -19.17
N HIS A 436 -21.28 -21.82 -19.70
CA HIS A 436 -21.63 -22.94 -20.57
C HIS A 436 -22.55 -22.51 -21.71
N GLN A 437 -22.36 -23.06 -22.91
CA GLN A 437 -23.11 -22.61 -24.09
C GLN A 437 -24.53 -23.17 -24.15
N HIS A 438 -24.72 -24.41 -23.69
CA HIS A 438 -26.02 -25.07 -23.70
C HIS A 438 -26.85 -24.74 -22.46
N ASN A 439 -28.16 -24.94 -22.56
CA ASN A 439 -29.04 -24.88 -21.40
C ASN A 439 -28.77 -26.07 -20.49
N LEU A 440 -28.84 -25.83 -19.18
CA LEU A 440 -28.70 -26.86 -18.17
C LEU A 440 -30.05 -27.19 -17.57
N VAL A 441 -30.34 -28.47 -17.43
CA VAL A 441 -31.58 -29.00 -16.87
C VAL A 441 -31.31 -29.52 -15.46
N LEU A 442 -32.22 -29.24 -14.54
CA LEU A 442 -32.15 -29.75 -13.17
C LEU A 442 -32.44 -31.25 -13.17
N SER A 443 -31.53 -32.02 -12.60
CA SER A 443 -31.66 -33.47 -12.44
C SER A 443 -31.37 -33.86 -11.00
N ASN A 444 -31.96 -34.98 -10.59
CA ASN A 444 -31.66 -35.67 -9.34
C ASN A 444 -31.18 -37.11 -9.60
N ASP A 445 -30.77 -37.39 -10.83
CA ASP A 445 -30.32 -38.72 -11.22
C ASP A 445 -29.00 -39.09 -10.53
N SER A 446 -29.05 -40.12 -9.68
CA SER A 446 -27.93 -40.67 -8.94
C SER A 446 -27.15 -41.74 -9.72
N GLU A 447 -27.52 -42.07 -10.96
CA GLU A 447 -26.83 -43.09 -11.73
C GLU A 447 -25.47 -42.58 -12.25
N GLY A 448 -24.38 -43.26 -11.85
CA GLY A 448 -23.03 -42.94 -12.27
C GLY A 448 -22.33 -41.81 -11.48
N HIS A 449 -21.00 -41.84 -11.48
CA HIS A 449 -20.17 -40.87 -10.76
C HIS A 449 -20.06 -39.55 -11.53
N LYS A 450 -20.76 -38.52 -11.04
CA LYS A 450 -20.77 -37.18 -11.64
C LYS A 450 -19.91 -36.22 -10.81
N VAL A 451 -19.01 -35.48 -11.46
CA VAL A 451 -18.16 -34.45 -10.83
C VAL A 451 -18.60 -33.07 -11.30
N CYS A 452 -18.70 -32.12 -10.37
CA CYS A 452 -19.09 -30.75 -10.68
C CYS A 452 -17.96 -29.97 -11.36
N ASP A 453 -18.19 -29.46 -12.57
CA ASP A 453 -17.25 -28.60 -13.31
C ASP A 453 -17.04 -27.22 -12.65
N GLY A 454 -17.89 -26.84 -11.70
CA GLY A 454 -17.78 -25.59 -10.95
C GLY A 454 -16.77 -25.68 -9.81
N CYS A 455 -16.80 -26.74 -9.00
CA CYS A 455 -15.99 -26.87 -7.79
C CYS A 455 -15.06 -28.09 -7.75
N MET A 456 -15.12 -28.96 -8.76
CA MET A 456 -14.36 -30.22 -8.87
C MET A 456 -14.66 -31.24 -7.76
N LEU A 457 -15.83 -31.13 -7.11
CA LEU A 457 -16.30 -32.10 -6.11
C LEU A 457 -17.39 -33.02 -6.69
N SER A 458 -17.49 -34.22 -6.13
CA SER A 458 -18.53 -35.19 -6.49
C SER A 458 -19.94 -34.64 -6.24
N ILE A 459 -20.87 -34.97 -7.14
CA ILE A 459 -22.28 -34.64 -7.03
C ILE A 459 -23.01 -35.81 -6.38
N SER A 460 -23.79 -35.52 -5.33
CA SER A 460 -24.60 -36.51 -4.61
C SER A 460 -26.03 -36.03 -4.30
N THR A 461 -26.37 -34.83 -4.79
CA THR A 461 -27.66 -34.14 -4.59
C THR A 461 -28.04 -33.44 -5.88
N LEU A 462 -29.24 -32.85 -5.94
CA LEU A 462 -29.73 -31.96 -7.01
C LEU A 462 -28.63 -31.15 -7.73
N PHE A 463 -28.56 -31.31 -9.04
CA PHE A 463 -27.55 -30.72 -9.90
C PHE A 463 -28.13 -30.30 -11.25
N TYR A 464 -27.43 -29.40 -11.93
CA TYR A 464 -27.72 -29.00 -13.29
C TYR A 464 -26.80 -29.76 -14.25
N CYS A 465 -27.35 -30.37 -15.29
CA CYS A 465 -26.60 -31.07 -16.31
C CYS A 465 -26.96 -30.60 -17.72
N CYS A 466 -26.01 -30.69 -18.63
CA CYS A 466 -26.24 -30.49 -20.04
C CYS A 466 -26.69 -31.80 -20.70
N SER A 467 -27.72 -31.76 -21.55
CA SER A 467 -28.14 -32.94 -22.34
C SER A 467 -27.25 -33.22 -23.55
N GLN A 468 -26.40 -32.26 -23.93
CA GLN A 468 -25.58 -32.33 -25.15
C GLN A 468 -24.10 -32.65 -24.87
N CYS A 469 -23.64 -32.53 -23.62
CA CYS A 469 -22.25 -32.80 -23.24
C CYS A 469 -22.13 -33.14 -21.75
N GLU A 470 -21.00 -33.73 -21.37
CA GLU A 470 -20.67 -34.08 -19.98
C GLU A 470 -20.28 -32.83 -19.17
N PHE A 471 -21.26 -31.97 -18.90
CA PHE A 471 -21.09 -30.77 -18.07
C PHE A 471 -22.09 -30.80 -16.93
N PHE A 472 -21.57 -30.75 -15.70
CA PHE A 472 -22.39 -30.89 -14.48
C PHE A 472 -22.06 -29.78 -13.47
N LEU A 473 -23.07 -29.21 -12.83
CA LEU A 473 -22.90 -28.23 -11.75
C LEU A 473 -23.77 -28.59 -10.57
N HIS A 474 -23.23 -28.54 -9.34
CA HIS A 474 -24.10 -28.45 -8.16
C HIS A 474 -25.03 -27.24 -8.31
N LYS A 475 -26.26 -27.35 -7.80
CA LYS A 475 -27.20 -26.23 -7.78
C LYS A 475 -26.55 -24.94 -7.23
N SER A 476 -25.84 -25.04 -6.11
CA SER A 476 -25.11 -23.93 -5.49
C SER A 476 -23.96 -23.36 -6.33
N CYS A 477 -23.33 -24.18 -7.19
CA CYS A 477 -22.30 -23.72 -8.11
C CYS A 477 -22.90 -22.98 -9.31
N ALA A 478 -24.05 -23.43 -9.81
CA ALA A 478 -24.79 -22.77 -10.89
C ALA A 478 -25.42 -21.44 -10.43
N GLU A 479 -25.83 -21.37 -9.17
CA GLU A 479 -26.45 -20.17 -8.56
C GLU A 479 -25.42 -19.17 -8.00
N ALA A 480 -24.12 -19.43 -8.19
CA ALA A 480 -23.08 -18.51 -7.74
C ALA A 480 -23.20 -17.14 -8.44
N PRO A 481 -22.99 -16.01 -7.73
CA PRO A 481 -23.15 -14.70 -8.34
C PRO A 481 -22.05 -14.39 -9.36
N LYS A 482 -22.39 -13.72 -10.46
CA LYS A 482 -21.46 -13.29 -11.51
C LYS A 482 -20.41 -12.29 -11.00
N LYS A 483 -20.83 -11.34 -10.16
CA LYS A 483 -19.95 -10.36 -9.50
C LYS A 483 -20.07 -10.55 -7.98
N LYS A 484 -18.96 -10.63 -7.24
CA LYS A 484 -18.97 -10.75 -5.78
C LYS A 484 -17.91 -9.87 -5.12
N LYS A 485 -18.34 -8.98 -4.23
CA LYS A 485 -17.44 -8.24 -3.32
C LYS A 485 -16.98 -9.18 -2.21
N LEU A 486 -15.67 -9.28 -2.02
CA LEU A 486 -15.05 -10.14 -1.00
C LEU A 486 -14.51 -9.27 0.13
N TRP A 487 -15.04 -9.44 1.34
CA TRP A 487 -14.69 -8.65 2.53
C TRP A 487 -13.18 -8.67 2.85
N PHE A 488 -12.47 -9.73 2.46
CA PHE A 488 -11.05 -9.94 2.71
C PHE A 488 -10.15 -9.56 1.51
N HIS A 489 -10.68 -8.95 0.45
CA HIS A 489 -9.90 -8.63 -0.74
C HIS A 489 -9.55 -7.15 -0.84
N ARG A 490 -8.24 -6.83 -0.93
CA ARG A 490 -7.69 -5.48 -0.80
C ARG A 490 -8.39 -4.34 -1.55
N HIS A 491 -8.86 -4.59 -2.77
CA HIS A 491 -9.44 -3.52 -3.58
C HIS A 491 -10.92 -3.24 -3.28
N GLN A 492 -11.59 -4.09 -2.47
CA GLN A 492 -13.02 -4.00 -2.14
C GLN A 492 -13.97 -3.83 -3.34
N SER A 493 -13.48 -4.05 -4.57
CA SER A 493 -14.26 -4.08 -5.80
C SER A 493 -14.86 -5.47 -6.03
N PRO A 494 -16.03 -5.58 -6.70
CA PRO A 494 -16.59 -6.88 -7.03
C PRO A 494 -15.66 -7.68 -7.95
N LEU A 495 -15.31 -8.90 -7.55
CA LEU A 495 -14.59 -9.85 -8.40
C LEU A 495 -15.56 -10.52 -9.37
N THR A 496 -15.10 -10.86 -10.56
CA THR A 496 -15.91 -11.48 -11.62
C THR A 496 -15.73 -13.00 -11.63
N LEU A 497 -16.82 -13.74 -11.71
CA LEU A 497 -16.83 -15.19 -11.89
C LEU A 497 -16.29 -15.55 -13.28
N THR A 498 -15.33 -16.48 -13.31
CA THR A 498 -14.64 -16.96 -14.51
C THR A 498 -14.31 -18.45 -14.34
N SER A 499 -13.83 -19.11 -15.39
CA SER A 499 -13.44 -20.52 -15.38
C SER A 499 -12.21 -20.75 -16.27
N ASN A 500 -11.68 -21.97 -16.27
CA ASN A 500 -10.58 -22.39 -17.16
C ASN A 500 -9.28 -21.61 -16.96
N HIS A 501 -8.91 -21.35 -15.70
CA HIS A 501 -7.65 -20.72 -15.33
C HIS A 501 -6.86 -21.59 -14.37
N ILE A 502 -5.54 -21.67 -14.59
CA ILE A 502 -4.61 -22.28 -13.64
C ILE A 502 -4.21 -21.25 -12.60
N PHE A 503 -4.52 -21.53 -11.33
CA PHE A 503 -4.14 -20.66 -10.22
C PHE A 503 -4.03 -21.41 -8.90
N ARG A 504 -3.19 -20.90 -8.02
CA ARG A 504 -3.17 -21.25 -6.60
C ARG A 504 -4.04 -20.27 -5.84
N CYS A 505 -5.01 -20.76 -5.07
CA CYS A 505 -5.83 -19.88 -4.25
C CYS A 505 -5.01 -19.37 -3.04
N PRO A 506 -4.83 -18.05 -2.84
CA PRO A 506 -4.02 -17.54 -1.73
C PRO A 506 -4.56 -17.83 -0.32
N ARG A 507 -5.81 -18.31 -0.20
CA ARG A 507 -6.46 -18.52 1.10
C ARG A 507 -6.42 -19.97 1.58
N CYS A 508 -6.76 -20.91 0.70
CA CYS A 508 -6.70 -22.34 1.01
C CYS A 508 -5.42 -23.01 0.50
N PHE A 509 -4.63 -22.32 -0.33
CA PHE A 509 -3.38 -22.79 -0.93
C PHE A 509 -3.50 -24.00 -1.88
N TYR A 510 -4.71 -24.44 -2.21
CA TYR A 510 -4.96 -25.46 -3.25
C TYR A 510 -4.83 -24.89 -4.67
N TRP A 511 -4.48 -25.77 -5.60
CA TRP A 511 -4.37 -25.48 -7.04
C TRP A 511 -5.63 -25.88 -7.80
N PHE A 512 -5.99 -25.06 -8.79
CA PHE A 512 -7.16 -25.20 -9.64
C PHE A 512 -6.75 -24.92 -11.09
N ASN A 513 -7.43 -25.52 -12.09
CA ASN A 513 -7.19 -25.26 -13.52
C ASN A 513 -8.45 -25.09 -14.39
N ALA A 514 -9.51 -25.84 -14.11
CA ALA A 514 -10.74 -25.85 -14.90
C ALA A 514 -11.98 -25.38 -14.11
N SER A 515 -11.85 -25.22 -12.80
CA SER A 515 -12.96 -24.87 -11.91
C SER A 515 -13.36 -23.39 -12.02
N PHE A 516 -14.52 -23.06 -11.45
CA PHE A 516 -14.93 -21.67 -11.29
C PHE A 516 -14.04 -20.93 -10.29
N ALA A 517 -13.78 -19.66 -10.59
CA ALA A 517 -12.96 -18.77 -9.79
C ALA A 517 -13.48 -17.34 -9.86
N TYR A 518 -13.24 -16.56 -8.81
CA TYR A 518 -13.43 -15.12 -8.81
C TYR A 518 -12.12 -14.42 -9.10
N LYS A 519 -12.10 -13.60 -10.15
CA LYS A 519 -10.94 -12.82 -10.58
C LYS A 519 -11.11 -11.35 -10.22
N CYS A 520 -10.09 -10.76 -9.61
CA CYS A 520 -10.03 -9.31 -9.45
C CYS A 520 -9.53 -8.65 -10.74
N ASN A 521 -10.26 -7.65 -11.24
CA ASN A 521 -9.87 -6.96 -12.47
C ASN A 521 -8.68 -6.00 -12.28
N ILE A 522 -8.39 -5.59 -11.04
CA ILE A 522 -7.28 -4.69 -10.70
C ILE A 522 -5.96 -5.47 -10.56
N CYS A 523 -5.84 -6.34 -9.56
CA CYS A 523 -4.60 -7.10 -9.34
C CYS A 523 -4.51 -8.43 -10.10
N LYS A 524 -5.54 -8.80 -10.86
CA LYS A 524 -5.61 -10.08 -11.58
C LYS A 524 -5.52 -11.32 -10.68
N SER A 525 -5.63 -11.17 -9.35
CA SER A 525 -5.60 -12.31 -8.42
C SER A 525 -6.89 -13.11 -8.47
N TYR A 526 -6.75 -14.43 -8.32
CA TYR A 526 -7.86 -15.39 -8.34
C TYR A 526 -8.23 -15.87 -6.93
N ARG A 527 -9.50 -16.20 -6.72
CA ARG A 527 -10.02 -16.88 -5.52
C ARG A 527 -10.88 -18.04 -5.96
N CYS A 528 -10.67 -19.24 -5.40
CA CYS A 528 -11.53 -20.37 -5.71
C CYS A 528 -12.95 -20.13 -5.20
N LEU A 529 -13.94 -20.75 -5.85
CA LEU A 529 -15.36 -20.62 -5.54
C LEU A 529 -15.64 -20.79 -4.03
N ALA A 530 -15.11 -21.86 -3.43
CA ALA A 530 -15.32 -22.19 -2.02
C ALA A 530 -14.74 -21.15 -1.05
N CYS A 531 -13.62 -20.50 -1.38
CA CYS A 531 -13.04 -19.44 -0.55
C CYS A 531 -13.71 -18.08 -0.77
N ALA A 532 -14.23 -17.83 -1.97
CA ALA A 532 -14.93 -16.59 -2.30
C ALA A 532 -16.33 -16.55 -1.69
N LEU A 533 -17.02 -17.68 -1.61
CA LEU A 533 -18.38 -17.79 -1.07
C LEU A 533 -18.41 -17.98 0.46
N ILE A 534 -17.26 -17.98 1.14
CA ILE A 534 -17.23 -18.11 2.59
C ILE A 534 -17.89 -16.90 3.27
N SER A 535 -18.80 -17.17 4.21
CA SER A 535 -19.29 -16.16 5.14
C SER A 535 -18.13 -15.64 6.00
N ASP A 536 -18.26 -14.41 6.46
CA ASP A 536 -17.39 -13.81 7.48
C ASP A 536 -17.48 -14.53 8.83
N THR A 537 -18.61 -15.19 9.11
CA THR A 537 -18.87 -15.98 10.32
C THR A 537 -19.41 -17.38 9.99
N PRO A 538 -18.57 -18.25 9.40
CA PRO A 538 -19.02 -19.55 8.90
C PRO A 538 -19.44 -20.48 10.05
N THR A 539 -20.54 -21.19 9.84
CA THR A 539 -20.89 -22.41 10.59
C THR A 539 -20.27 -23.62 9.90
N PHE A 540 -19.95 -24.65 10.67
CA PHE A 540 -19.26 -25.84 10.17
C PHE A 540 -19.84 -27.11 10.77
N GLN A 541 -19.91 -28.20 10.00
CA GLN A 541 -20.55 -29.44 10.48
C GLN A 541 -19.79 -30.06 11.67
N GLY A 542 -18.46 -29.96 11.70
CA GLY A 542 -17.65 -30.43 12.83
C GLY A 542 -17.63 -29.49 14.04
N HIS A 543 -18.31 -28.33 13.99
CA HIS A 543 -18.37 -27.42 15.14
C HIS A 543 -19.65 -26.56 15.17
N LYS A 544 -20.44 -26.70 16.25
CA LYS A 544 -21.78 -26.10 16.36
C LYS A 544 -21.79 -24.56 16.38
N HIS A 545 -20.79 -23.92 16.98
CA HIS A 545 -20.76 -22.47 17.11
C HIS A 545 -20.24 -21.79 15.82
N ARG A 546 -20.54 -20.49 15.69
CA ARG A 546 -20.02 -19.67 14.59
C ARG A 546 -18.52 -19.43 14.81
N LEU A 547 -17.76 -19.48 13.73
CA LEU A 547 -16.34 -19.19 13.75
C LEU A 547 -16.06 -17.77 13.27
N TYR A 548 -14.99 -17.16 13.78
CA TYR A 548 -14.57 -15.82 13.43
C TYR A 548 -13.13 -15.86 12.94
N ARG A 549 -12.83 -15.09 11.89
CA ARG A 549 -11.44 -14.94 11.45
C ARG A 549 -10.67 -14.11 12.48
N TYR A 550 -9.58 -14.65 13.00
CA TYR A 550 -8.65 -13.96 13.89
C TYR A 550 -7.22 -14.10 13.36
N ASP A 551 -6.61 -12.98 12.98
CA ASP A 551 -5.32 -12.96 12.27
C ASP A 551 -4.10 -12.93 13.21
N LYS A 552 -4.30 -12.80 14.52
CA LYS A 552 -3.24 -12.86 15.56
C LYS A 552 -3.33 -14.12 16.43
N TYR A 553 -3.97 -15.17 15.92
CA TYR A 553 -4.13 -16.40 16.68
C TYR A 553 -2.81 -17.17 16.73
N GLU A 554 -2.35 -17.52 17.93
CA GLU A 554 -1.25 -18.47 18.12
C GLU A 554 -1.77 -19.74 18.81
N GLY A 555 -1.52 -20.89 18.18
CA GLY A 555 -1.93 -22.19 18.70
C GLY A 555 -1.99 -23.24 17.59
N GLN A 556 -2.59 -24.40 17.87
CA GLN A 556 -2.68 -25.50 16.91
C GLN A 556 -4.06 -25.59 16.28
N CYS A 557 -4.10 -26.11 15.05
CA CYS A 557 -5.34 -26.37 14.32
C CYS A 557 -5.99 -27.67 14.79
N ASN A 558 -7.24 -27.60 15.26
CA ASN A 558 -8.02 -28.78 15.66
C ASN A 558 -8.21 -29.79 14.52
N GLY A 559 -8.07 -29.39 13.26
CA GLY A 559 -8.22 -30.28 12.12
C GLY A 559 -6.96 -31.00 11.65
N CYS A 560 -5.77 -30.47 11.92
CA CYS A 560 -4.53 -31.04 11.37
C CYS A 560 -3.31 -30.98 12.30
N GLY A 561 -3.45 -30.41 13.50
CA GLY A 561 -2.36 -30.27 14.48
C GLY A 561 -1.35 -29.18 14.17
N ASP A 562 -1.24 -28.73 12.93
CA ASP A 562 -0.27 -27.71 12.52
C ASP A 562 -0.43 -26.39 13.29
N GLN A 563 0.70 -25.70 13.51
CA GLN A 563 0.76 -24.39 14.13
C GLN A 563 0.06 -23.33 13.27
N LEU A 564 -0.76 -22.51 13.91
CA LEU A 564 -1.50 -21.39 13.35
C LEU A 564 -0.87 -20.09 13.80
N HIS A 565 -0.71 -19.16 12.85
CA HIS A 565 -0.52 -17.72 13.11
C HIS A 565 -1.79 -16.92 12.81
N ALA A 566 -2.80 -17.55 12.19
CA ALA A 566 -4.09 -16.95 11.90
C ALA A 566 -5.16 -18.02 11.64
N ALA A 567 -6.31 -17.94 12.31
CA ALA A 567 -7.27 -19.04 12.38
C ALA A 567 -8.72 -18.59 12.25
N TYR A 568 -9.61 -19.55 11.99
CA TYR A 568 -11.03 -19.39 12.31
C TYR A 568 -11.25 -19.93 13.72
N VAL A 569 -11.63 -19.05 14.64
CA VAL A 569 -11.75 -19.35 16.07
C VAL A 569 -13.19 -19.30 16.53
N CYS A 570 -13.53 -20.18 17.47
CA CYS A 570 -14.78 -20.10 18.20
C CYS A 570 -14.63 -19.17 19.41
N LYS A 571 -15.66 -18.36 19.70
CA LYS A 571 -15.70 -17.50 20.89
C LYS A 571 -16.13 -18.27 22.14
N ASP A 572 -16.94 -19.32 21.96
CA ASP A 572 -17.57 -20.06 23.05
C ASP A 572 -16.70 -21.22 23.57
N CYS A 573 -15.71 -21.68 22.79
CA CYS A 573 -14.82 -22.77 23.18
C CYS A 573 -13.43 -22.66 22.54
N LYS A 574 -12.47 -23.46 23.02
CA LYS A 574 -11.09 -23.55 22.51
C LYS A 574 -11.00 -24.30 21.18
N PHE A 575 -11.72 -23.82 20.16
CA PHE A 575 -11.71 -24.39 18.82
C PHE A 575 -11.11 -23.39 17.83
N ALA A 576 -10.10 -23.82 17.09
CA ALA A 576 -9.40 -23.05 16.08
C ALA A 576 -9.04 -23.93 14.88
N VAL A 577 -9.29 -23.43 13.67
CA VAL A 577 -9.06 -24.22 12.45
C VAL A 577 -8.43 -23.38 11.34
N HIS A 578 -7.53 -24.02 10.59
CA HIS A 578 -6.98 -23.50 9.35
C HIS A 578 -8.07 -23.20 8.32
N ASN A 579 -7.85 -22.18 7.48
CA ASN A 579 -8.73 -21.97 6.33
C ASN A 579 -8.73 -23.19 5.38
N ARG A 580 -7.57 -23.82 5.14
CA ARG A 580 -7.49 -25.04 4.31
C ARG A 580 -8.29 -26.21 4.88
N CYS A 581 -8.26 -26.42 6.20
CA CYS A 581 -9.02 -27.48 6.86
C CYS A 581 -10.52 -27.19 6.82
N LEU A 582 -10.91 -25.93 7.04
CA LEU A 582 -12.30 -25.47 6.92
C LEU A 582 -12.86 -25.58 5.48
N ARG A 583 -12.01 -25.83 4.47
CA ARG A 583 -12.41 -26.01 3.07
C ARG A 583 -12.34 -27.47 2.61
N LEU A 584 -12.06 -28.41 3.50
CA LEU A 584 -12.12 -29.83 3.16
C LEU A 584 -13.56 -30.23 2.81
N PRO A 585 -13.76 -31.03 1.76
CA PRO A 585 -15.08 -31.53 1.40
C PRO A 585 -15.55 -32.53 2.44
N SER A 586 -16.83 -32.47 2.82
CA SER A 586 -17.41 -33.44 3.76
C SER A 586 -17.49 -34.85 3.19
N LYS A 587 -17.57 -34.98 1.87
CA LYS A 587 -17.55 -36.24 1.11
C LYS A 587 -16.65 -36.10 -0.11
N ILE A 588 -15.82 -37.10 -0.37
CA ILE A 588 -14.94 -37.13 -1.53
C ILE A 588 -14.80 -38.57 -2.03
N LEU A 589 -14.88 -38.76 -3.35
CA LEU A 589 -14.56 -40.04 -3.97
C LEU A 589 -13.05 -40.10 -4.22
N HIS A 590 -12.41 -41.16 -3.74
CA HIS A 590 -10.97 -41.38 -3.92
C HIS A 590 -10.71 -42.40 -5.02
N GLU A 591 -9.54 -42.33 -5.67
CA GLU A 591 -9.22 -43.16 -6.86
C GLU A 591 -9.18 -44.67 -6.57
N TYR A 592 -9.08 -45.06 -5.30
CA TYR A 592 -9.00 -46.46 -4.86
C TYR A 592 -10.29 -46.98 -4.21
N ASP A 593 -11.32 -46.14 -4.06
CA ASP A 593 -12.58 -46.51 -3.41
C ASP A 593 -13.77 -46.24 -4.34
N GLU A 594 -14.66 -47.23 -4.47
CA GLU A 594 -15.94 -47.06 -5.18
C GLU A 594 -16.94 -46.21 -4.38
N HIS A 595 -16.77 -46.17 -3.05
CA HIS A 595 -17.63 -45.45 -2.14
C HIS A 595 -16.97 -44.13 -1.67
N PRO A 596 -17.71 -43.01 -1.58
CA PRO A 596 -17.16 -41.76 -1.09
C PRO A 596 -16.70 -41.84 0.37
N LEU A 597 -15.47 -41.39 0.62
CA LEU A 597 -14.95 -41.19 1.96
C LEU A 597 -15.59 -39.95 2.61
N ILE A 598 -15.96 -40.06 3.88
CA ILE A 598 -16.61 -39.02 4.67
C ILE A 598 -15.60 -38.40 5.65
N LEU A 599 -15.53 -37.06 5.68
CA LEU A 599 -14.68 -36.34 6.63
C LEU A 599 -15.22 -36.48 8.06
N THR A 600 -14.37 -36.99 8.95
CA THR A 600 -14.67 -37.32 10.34
C THR A 600 -13.79 -36.47 11.28
N TYR A 601 -14.39 -35.95 12.36
CA TYR A 601 -13.79 -34.90 13.19
C TYR A 601 -13.22 -35.38 14.52
N HIS A 602 -13.80 -36.45 15.08
CA HIS A 602 -13.41 -37.06 16.34
C HIS A 602 -13.60 -38.57 16.22
N GLU A 603 -12.78 -39.33 16.91
CA GLU A 603 -13.08 -40.73 17.20
C GLU A 603 -14.17 -40.77 18.27
N ASP A 604 -15.41 -41.05 17.86
CA ASP A 604 -16.34 -41.69 18.79
C ASP A 604 -15.77 -43.07 19.15
N ASN A 605 -16.06 -43.60 20.35
CA ASN A 605 -15.57 -44.90 20.85
C ASN A 605 -15.78 -46.13 19.92
N LEU A 606 -16.48 -45.96 18.80
CA LEU A 606 -16.70 -46.96 17.76
C LEU A 606 -15.54 -47.08 16.75
N TYR A 607 -14.66 -46.08 16.67
CA TYR A 607 -13.59 -46.00 15.65
C TYR A 607 -12.17 -46.05 16.22
N SER A 608 -12.02 -46.34 17.53
CA SER A 608 -10.72 -46.47 18.21
C SER A 608 -9.85 -47.64 17.72
N GLU A 609 -10.41 -48.53 16.89
CA GLU A 609 -9.69 -49.65 16.26
C GLU A 609 -8.92 -49.24 14.98
N TYR A 610 -9.25 -48.08 14.38
CA TYR A 610 -8.71 -47.63 13.08
C TYR A 610 -7.53 -46.66 13.24
N THR A 611 -6.45 -47.16 13.84
CA THR A 611 -5.26 -46.38 14.20
C THR A 611 -4.29 -46.11 13.04
N TYR A 612 -4.51 -46.71 11.87
CA TYR A 612 -3.66 -46.59 10.69
C TYR A 612 -4.41 -45.98 9.50
N CYS A 613 -3.65 -45.40 8.58
CA CYS A 613 -4.16 -44.93 7.30
C CYS A 613 -3.99 -46.03 6.25
N ASP A 614 -5.07 -46.44 5.60
CA ASP A 614 -5.06 -47.50 4.58
C ASP A 614 -4.40 -47.08 3.25
N ILE A 615 -4.06 -45.79 3.10
CA ILE A 615 -3.39 -45.28 1.89
C ILE A 615 -1.86 -45.30 2.03
N CYS A 616 -1.32 -44.87 3.18
CA CYS A 616 0.12 -44.78 3.40
C CYS A 616 0.65 -45.79 4.43
N GLU A 617 -0.23 -46.56 5.07
CA GLU A 617 0.08 -47.54 6.10
C GLU A 617 0.75 -46.95 7.36
N GLU A 618 0.73 -45.62 7.53
CA GLU A 618 1.27 -44.94 8.71
C GLU A 618 0.21 -44.73 9.80
N THR A 619 0.65 -44.61 11.04
CA THR A 619 -0.21 -44.33 12.19
C THR A 619 -0.90 -42.98 12.07
N ARG A 620 -2.19 -42.93 12.38
CA ARG A 620 -2.99 -41.71 12.44
C ARG A 620 -3.01 -41.13 13.84
N ASN A 621 -3.03 -39.80 13.93
CA ASN A 621 -3.30 -39.12 15.19
C ASN A 621 -4.83 -39.10 15.45
N PRO A 622 -5.30 -39.60 16.59
CA PRO A 622 -6.73 -39.67 16.90
C PRO A 622 -7.39 -38.29 17.07
N ASN A 623 -6.60 -37.25 17.35
CA ASN A 623 -7.09 -35.89 17.51
C ASN A 623 -7.18 -35.11 16.19
N HIS A 624 -6.71 -35.68 15.07
CA HIS A 624 -6.73 -35.01 13.77
C HIS A 624 -7.90 -35.50 12.92
N TRP A 625 -8.40 -34.64 12.03
CA TRP A 625 -9.48 -35.02 11.13
C TRP A 625 -9.00 -36.00 10.09
N PHE A 626 -9.88 -36.92 9.71
CA PHE A 626 -9.57 -38.00 8.79
C PHE A 626 -10.77 -38.34 7.92
N TYR A 627 -10.53 -39.10 6.86
CA TYR A 627 -11.56 -39.56 5.95
C TYR A 627 -11.87 -41.03 6.23
N HIS A 628 -13.14 -41.38 6.29
CA HIS A 628 -13.58 -42.75 6.56
C HIS A 628 -14.75 -43.16 5.67
N CYS A 629 -14.71 -44.38 5.17
CA CYS A 629 -15.83 -45.02 4.48
C CYS A 629 -16.32 -46.20 5.32
N ALA A 630 -17.54 -46.10 5.85
CA ALA A 630 -18.14 -47.17 6.64
C ALA A 630 -18.47 -48.44 5.83
N ILE A 631 -18.55 -48.34 4.49
CA ILE A 631 -18.88 -49.48 3.62
C ILE A 631 -17.61 -50.29 3.30
N CYS A 632 -16.55 -49.60 2.86
CA CYS A 632 -15.26 -50.23 2.57
C CYS A 632 -14.44 -50.52 3.83
N ASN A 633 -14.83 -49.91 4.95
CA ASN A 633 -14.04 -49.83 6.18
C ASN A 633 -12.67 -49.13 6.02
N THR A 634 -12.52 -48.31 4.97
CA THR A 634 -11.29 -47.58 4.66
C THR A 634 -11.20 -46.32 5.52
N SER A 635 -10.06 -46.10 6.18
CA SER A 635 -9.70 -44.92 6.96
C SER A 635 -8.39 -44.32 6.43
N ALA A 636 -8.37 -43.02 6.17
CA ALA A 636 -7.21 -42.37 5.57
C ALA A 636 -6.93 -40.98 6.16
N HIS A 637 -5.65 -40.59 6.22
CA HIS A 637 -5.27 -39.23 6.59
C HIS A 637 -5.87 -38.22 5.60
N ARG A 638 -6.19 -37.02 6.10
CA ARG A 638 -6.73 -35.94 5.26
C ARG A 638 -5.80 -35.54 4.11
N GLU A 639 -4.49 -35.56 4.34
CA GLU A 639 -3.46 -35.22 3.34
C GLU A 639 -3.25 -36.31 2.30
N CYS A 640 -3.52 -37.57 2.64
CA CYS A 640 -3.50 -38.68 1.70
C CYS A 640 -4.66 -38.56 0.69
N VAL A 641 -5.85 -38.17 1.17
CA VAL A 641 -7.06 -38.03 0.35
C VAL A 641 -7.13 -36.68 -0.39
N VAL A 642 -6.85 -35.57 0.30
CA VAL A 642 -6.94 -34.21 -0.24
C VAL A 642 -5.56 -33.54 -0.27
N LYS A 643 -4.83 -33.83 -1.35
CA LYS A 643 -3.53 -33.25 -1.70
C LYS A 643 -3.66 -31.82 -2.25
N ARG A 644 -2.54 -31.11 -2.39
CA ARG A 644 -2.48 -29.73 -2.90
C ARG A 644 -3.07 -29.56 -4.31
N HIS A 645 -3.05 -30.62 -5.11
CA HIS A 645 -3.48 -30.65 -6.51
C HIS A 645 -4.80 -31.40 -6.73
N SER A 646 -5.50 -31.84 -5.68
CA SER A 646 -6.71 -32.67 -5.80
C SER A 646 -7.88 -32.01 -6.53
N TYR A 647 -7.85 -30.68 -6.71
CA TYR A 647 -8.88 -29.92 -7.43
C TYR A 647 -8.49 -29.58 -8.88
N MET A 648 -7.40 -30.16 -9.39
CA MET A 648 -6.99 -29.98 -10.78
C MET A 648 -7.57 -31.09 -11.66
N LYS A 649 -8.21 -30.70 -12.77
CA LYS A 649 -8.76 -31.59 -13.78
C LYS A 649 -7.62 -32.17 -14.64
N LEU A 650 -7.52 -33.49 -14.72
CA LEU A 650 -6.61 -34.21 -15.62
C LEU A 650 -7.05 -34.06 -17.08
N GLY A 651 -6.11 -34.23 -18.02
CA GLY A 651 -6.38 -34.08 -19.46
C GLY A 651 -6.54 -32.65 -19.94
N GLY A 652 -6.60 -31.68 -19.02
CA GLY A 652 -6.56 -30.25 -19.35
C GLY A 652 -5.23 -29.88 -20.01
N SER A 653 -5.27 -28.91 -20.92
CA SER A 653 -4.10 -28.51 -21.68
C SER A 653 -3.52 -27.17 -21.22
N TYR A 654 -2.21 -27.04 -21.29
CA TYR A 654 -1.45 -25.87 -20.85
C TYR A 654 -0.39 -25.49 -21.90
N ARG A 655 -0.30 -24.20 -22.21
CA ARG A 655 0.72 -23.68 -23.13
C ARG A 655 1.80 -22.98 -22.33
N MET A 656 2.99 -23.55 -22.35
CA MET A 656 4.17 -22.97 -21.69
C MET A 656 4.97 -22.14 -22.68
N ARG A 657 5.68 -21.10 -22.21
CA ARG A 657 6.58 -20.30 -23.06
C ARG A 657 7.90 -21.02 -23.36
N SER A 658 8.42 -21.78 -22.39
CA SER A 658 9.69 -22.50 -22.49
C SER A 658 9.61 -23.84 -23.22
N HIS A 659 8.42 -24.28 -23.64
CA HIS A 659 8.25 -25.48 -24.45
C HIS A 659 7.26 -25.23 -25.60
N PRO A 660 7.61 -25.55 -26.86
CA PRO A 660 6.82 -25.19 -28.04
C PRO A 660 5.50 -25.96 -28.15
N HIS A 661 5.41 -27.14 -27.54
CA HIS A 661 4.21 -27.97 -27.59
C HIS A 661 3.25 -27.70 -26.43
N GLN A 662 1.99 -28.04 -26.64
CA GLN A 662 0.97 -27.97 -25.61
C GLN A 662 1.15 -29.16 -24.66
N LEU A 663 1.21 -28.86 -23.36
CA LEU A 663 1.35 -29.82 -22.30
C LEU A 663 -0.02 -30.23 -21.77
N THR A 664 -0.14 -31.44 -21.25
CA THR A 664 -1.38 -31.99 -20.71
C THR A 664 -1.18 -32.40 -19.26
N PHE A 665 -2.15 -32.10 -18.40
CA PHE A 665 -2.11 -32.51 -17.00
C PHE A 665 -2.31 -34.03 -16.89
N THR A 666 -1.31 -34.73 -16.37
CA THR A 666 -1.31 -36.19 -16.22
C THR A 666 -0.80 -36.59 -14.83
N LYS A 667 -1.13 -37.81 -14.41
CA LYS A 667 -0.50 -38.50 -13.29
C LYS A 667 0.32 -39.64 -13.88
N LYS A 668 1.60 -39.40 -14.15
CA LYS A 668 2.54 -40.42 -14.62
C LYS A 668 3.82 -40.35 -13.80
N ILE A 669 4.30 -41.53 -13.39
CA ILE A 669 5.58 -41.68 -12.73
C ILE A 669 6.67 -41.60 -13.80
N SER A 670 7.31 -40.44 -13.90
CA SER A 670 8.47 -40.20 -14.76
C SER A 670 9.38 -39.14 -14.14
N ALA A 671 10.64 -39.07 -14.58
CA ALA A 671 11.58 -38.07 -14.10
C ALA A 671 11.21 -36.67 -14.62
N CYS A 672 11.16 -35.69 -13.72
CA CYS A 672 10.95 -34.29 -14.08
C CYS A 672 12.16 -33.75 -14.85
N HIS A 673 11.92 -33.09 -15.98
CA HIS A 673 12.97 -32.51 -16.80
C HIS A 673 13.76 -31.39 -16.10
N VAL A 674 13.18 -30.74 -15.09
CA VAL A 674 13.79 -29.58 -14.41
C VAL A 674 14.55 -29.97 -13.15
N CYS A 675 13.95 -30.75 -12.25
CA CYS A 675 14.56 -31.11 -10.96
C CYS A 675 15.07 -32.55 -10.90
N HIS A 676 14.86 -33.33 -11.97
CA HIS A 676 15.24 -34.74 -12.09
C HIS A 676 14.63 -35.69 -11.05
N GLN A 677 13.73 -35.20 -10.19
CA GLN A 677 12.98 -36.03 -9.24
C GLN A 677 11.77 -36.67 -9.93
N PRO A 678 11.33 -37.87 -9.49
CA PRO A 678 10.14 -38.49 -10.03
C PRO A 678 8.89 -37.66 -9.76
N CYS A 679 8.05 -37.51 -10.79
CA CYS A 679 6.69 -36.99 -10.68
C CYS A 679 5.78 -38.06 -10.08
N LEU A 680 5.63 -38.05 -8.75
CA LEU A 680 4.76 -39.02 -8.05
C LEU A 680 3.29 -38.57 -7.96
N ASP A 681 3.01 -37.29 -8.23
CA ASP A 681 1.67 -36.69 -8.20
C ASP A 681 1.30 -36.12 -9.59
N LEU A 682 0.88 -34.85 -9.66
CA LEU A 682 0.45 -34.20 -10.88
C LEU A 682 1.65 -33.64 -11.68
N SER A 683 1.73 -34.00 -12.95
CA SER A 683 2.75 -33.53 -13.90
C SER A 683 2.13 -32.93 -15.15
N LEU A 684 2.93 -32.15 -15.87
CA LEU A 684 2.60 -31.66 -17.22
C LEU A 684 3.44 -32.42 -18.24
N GLU A 685 2.77 -33.14 -19.14
CA GLU A 685 3.36 -34.01 -20.15
C GLU A 685 3.10 -33.47 -21.56
N CYS A 686 4.12 -33.48 -22.41
CA CYS A 686 3.95 -33.27 -23.83
C CYS A 686 3.47 -34.58 -24.49
N LEU A 687 2.27 -34.56 -25.09
CA LEU A 687 1.72 -35.73 -25.79
C LEU A 687 2.11 -35.79 -27.28
N LYS A 688 3.02 -34.93 -27.74
CA LYS A 688 3.44 -34.94 -29.15
C LYS A 688 4.43 -36.09 -29.38
N ASN A 689 4.16 -36.89 -30.41
CA ASN A 689 5.03 -38.00 -30.81
C ASN A 689 6.50 -37.55 -30.93
N GLY A 690 7.40 -38.26 -30.23
CA GLY A 690 8.84 -37.99 -30.19
C GLY A 690 9.29 -36.96 -29.15
N CYS A 691 8.41 -36.51 -28.25
CA CYS A 691 8.74 -35.60 -27.17
C CYS A 691 8.41 -36.23 -25.81
N ASP A 692 9.42 -36.47 -24.99
CA ASP A 692 9.34 -37.08 -23.65
C ASP A 692 9.29 -36.04 -22.52
N TYR A 693 8.91 -34.80 -22.86
CA TYR A 693 8.96 -33.68 -21.93
C TYR A 693 7.89 -33.81 -20.85
N ILE A 694 8.33 -34.03 -19.60
CA ILE A 694 7.51 -34.11 -18.40
C ILE A 694 8.10 -33.21 -17.32
N VAL A 695 7.27 -32.44 -16.64
CA VAL A 695 7.72 -31.50 -15.59
C VAL A 695 6.71 -31.39 -14.46
N HIS A 696 7.18 -31.20 -13.22
CA HIS A 696 6.32 -30.87 -12.08
C HIS A 696 5.64 -29.51 -12.29
N LEU A 697 4.42 -29.37 -11.77
CA LEU A 697 3.71 -28.09 -11.80
C LEU A 697 4.49 -27.00 -11.05
N GLU A 698 5.06 -27.33 -9.88
CA GLU A 698 5.86 -26.37 -9.10
C GLU A 698 7.08 -25.88 -9.87
N CYS A 699 7.79 -26.76 -10.57
CA CYS A 699 8.98 -26.41 -11.34
C CYS A 699 8.71 -25.36 -12.44
N ILE A 700 7.51 -25.38 -13.04
CA ILE A 700 7.09 -24.36 -14.01
C ILE A 700 6.81 -23.03 -13.31
N THR A 701 6.15 -23.07 -12.15
CA THR A 701 5.78 -21.86 -11.41
C THR A 701 7.00 -21.15 -10.85
N TRP A 702 8.02 -21.89 -10.40
CA TRP A 702 9.30 -21.33 -9.95
C TRP A 702 10.08 -20.61 -11.07
N GLN A 703 10.08 -21.13 -12.30
CA GLN A 703 10.64 -20.41 -13.46
C GLN A 703 9.86 -19.12 -13.79
N SER A 704 8.56 -19.09 -13.49
CA SER A 704 7.70 -17.90 -13.67
C SER A 704 7.92 -16.85 -12.57
N PHE A 705 8.24 -17.29 -11.34
CA PHE A 705 8.66 -16.42 -10.26
C PHE A 705 10.04 -15.80 -10.55
N ASN A 706 10.98 -16.53 -11.16
CA ASN A 706 12.24 -15.92 -11.60
C ASN A 706 12.02 -14.78 -12.60
N TYR A 707 11.07 -14.87 -13.55
CA TYR A 707 10.81 -13.74 -14.45
C TYR A 707 9.97 -12.58 -13.87
N SER A 708 9.46 -12.71 -12.64
CA SER A 708 8.74 -11.63 -11.93
C SER A 708 9.43 -11.15 -10.65
N PHE A 709 10.48 -11.85 -10.19
CA PHE A 709 11.44 -11.41 -9.18
C PHE A 709 12.74 -10.86 -9.80
N ILE A 710 13.08 -11.18 -11.06
CA ILE A 710 14.21 -10.56 -11.80
C ILE A 710 13.84 -9.14 -12.35
N GLN A 711 12.80 -8.50 -11.81
CA GLN A 711 12.66 -7.03 -11.86
C GLN A 711 12.56 -6.39 -10.47
N ARG A 712 12.89 -7.12 -9.39
CA ARG A 712 12.97 -6.58 -8.02
C ARG A 712 14.12 -7.11 -7.16
N GLU A 713 15.01 -7.94 -7.67
CA GLU A 713 16.20 -8.42 -6.93
C GLU A 713 17.49 -8.36 -7.77
N ASP A 714 17.71 -7.23 -8.45
CA ASP A 714 19.05 -6.80 -8.88
C ASP A 714 19.29 -5.38 -8.36
N GLU A 715 19.67 -5.27 -7.09
CA GLU A 715 20.63 -4.29 -6.56
C GLU A 715 21.08 -4.72 -5.15
N GLY A 716 22.15 -5.53 -5.13
CA GLY A 716 23.28 -5.36 -4.22
C GLY A 716 23.17 -5.85 -2.77
N ILE A 717 23.59 -7.10 -2.54
CA ILE A 717 24.43 -7.39 -1.37
C ILE A 717 25.86 -7.00 -1.74
N SER A 718 26.28 -5.83 -1.29
CA SER A 718 27.64 -5.50 -0.85
C SER A 718 27.57 -4.31 0.09
#